data_AF-A0A3E1EMN3-F1
#
_entry.id   AF-A0A3E1EMN3-F1
#
_cell.length_a   1.000
_cell.length_b   1.000
_cell.length_c   1.000
_cell.angle_alpha   90.00
_cell.angle_beta   90.00
_cell.angle_gamma   90.00
#
_symmetry.space_group_name_H-M   'P 1'
#
loop_
_entity.id
_entity.type
_entity.pdbx_description
1 polymer ?
#
loop_
_entity_poly.entity_id
_entity_poly.type
_entity_poly.pdbx_seq_one_letter_code
_entity_poly.pdbx_strand_id
1 'polypeptide(L)'
;MTNDSVCFLEQTDFSLLLARGAAGSSPLRLEALQEVPLADADALAAAVRAVFATESASALCALRPKPRALHLAGADEAKRLPGLGGVRQLATTHSALSDLSPAWLAAVSAREGSAPGAGPWLATLTSAEGHAASTTLLGSLAVKPARSLSAILNSVGAIAATVSAPIWLLEIGELGSSALLISRDGVLAAGPVSLNLDRIAEAVQAELGLKFRGSAIKLFFNAVYDYTDVGPKIAARLAASVKSELAALRGANSAPIALACSGLPAAQHWFSTQLAAALELAAFAPETKSTGLTFATPELEASVSPAWFGFLRLASTSQTSTPGPWAAEWIKLDTIAPPAAPKPPVSAPIPAPVATPAPVSAPAPAPKPAPAPAAPASAAPKPAAPAPITAASIASKPVAPRPAPSVTPAPFPLPDAVLSAPRKPAAPATLTAAAVVAPGREPVASAPVAKPVMAKPTAPTPAPAPAPAPAKAAIAPVAPAPSAAPTPKPAASSSSASDSPKPASPEKPAAPKKSVPPPVPLPVNTLPMAEMPVELPWHKNPVAVMTLAVIVLLGLGGYLIVQSQRAAASLAAEKTRTDQRLQDEIAKNRLSEKKAHDEAEARKKLEQESAIKVATAEAGRQRAEAEARASAAARLANARGTLVIATDPAGAMITVGTLAPRPSPATFSDLKIGKYAVSLVLGLYDTAQLELEVKEDATTDTGVIQLTKILGSLELVTEPDGVAYEVKPANAIIVMPEARRTGRTPGTLTDLIPGDYTVTFVRDGWMPQVENVTIVRDSTAHVKGLFPNGIVKISSKPAGAVVTRDGVRLGLTPLTLKDQQPGEATYQLTLAGYATEPVTGRIVGGQVLEFAPPLEVYDHLSKLSDLDQPPKVIATVQPKVPYEFRLARKSAKINVELTVTRDGSTKDLVVLPGSDHSLAAACLTAAAQWKFRPGSVHGRAANVRLIVPFSIEPTD
;
A
#
# COMPACT_ATOMS: atom_id res chain seq x y z
N MET A 1 -12.24 -24.07 40.02
CA MET A 1 -12.55 -22.63 40.02
C MET A 1 -12.25 -22.12 38.63
N THR A 2 -13.12 -21.32 38.01
CA THR A 2 -12.84 -20.69 36.72
C THR A 2 -11.91 -19.50 36.94
N ASN A 3 -10.71 -19.54 36.38
CA ASN A 3 -9.85 -18.36 36.32
C ASN A 3 -10.40 -17.43 35.23
N ASP A 4 -11.19 -16.44 35.64
CA ASP A 4 -11.56 -15.34 34.76
C ASP A 4 -10.28 -14.70 34.20
N SER A 5 -10.28 -14.43 32.90
CA SER A 5 -9.10 -14.00 32.15
C SER A 5 -9.41 -12.70 31.41
N VAL A 6 -8.52 -11.72 31.53
CA VAL A 6 -8.64 -10.43 30.81
C VAL A 6 -7.87 -10.55 29.50
N CYS A 7 -8.54 -10.24 28.39
CA CYS A 7 -7.97 -10.28 27.05
C CYS A 7 -7.68 -8.86 26.56
N PHE A 8 -6.57 -8.70 25.84
CA PHE A 8 -6.07 -7.43 25.32
C PHE A 8 -5.74 -7.57 23.84
N LEU A 9 -6.04 -6.54 23.06
CA LEU A 9 -5.73 -6.45 21.64
C LEU A 9 -5.27 -5.04 21.29
N GLU A 10 -4.13 -4.88 20.61
CA GLU A 10 -3.81 -3.66 19.86
C GLU A 10 -3.80 -3.95 18.35
N GLN A 11 -4.45 -3.08 17.59
CA GLN A 11 -4.38 -3.06 16.13
C GLN A 11 -3.35 -2.01 15.67
N THR A 12 -2.39 -2.43 14.86
CA THR A 12 -1.52 -1.54 14.07
C THR A 12 -1.99 -1.52 12.60
N ASP A 13 -1.28 -0.82 11.71
CA ASP A 13 -1.57 -0.91 10.27
C ASP A 13 -1.08 -2.24 9.66
N PHE A 14 -0.22 -2.98 10.35
CA PHE A 14 0.53 -4.13 9.83
C PHE A 14 0.40 -5.42 10.66
N SER A 15 -0.08 -5.33 11.90
CA SER A 15 -0.12 -6.43 12.88
C SER A 15 -1.27 -6.29 13.90
N LEU A 16 -1.61 -7.41 14.54
CA LEU A 16 -2.32 -7.43 15.83
C LEU A 16 -1.35 -7.87 16.93
N LEU A 17 -1.39 -7.17 18.06
CA LEU A 17 -0.78 -7.59 19.32
C LEU A 17 -1.90 -8.17 20.19
N LEU A 18 -1.68 -9.35 20.76
CA LEU A 18 -2.66 -10.13 21.52
C LEU A 18 -2.06 -10.51 22.87
N ALA A 19 -2.82 -10.36 23.96
CA ALA A 19 -2.39 -10.86 25.27
C ALA A 19 -3.56 -11.35 26.13
N ARG A 20 -3.29 -12.32 27.01
CA ARG A 20 -4.19 -12.78 28.07
C ARG A 20 -3.50 -12.60 29.42
N GLY A 21 -4.21 -12.06 30.40
CA GLY A 21 -3.75 -11.98 31.79
C GLY A 21 -4.77 -12.50 32.79
N ALA A 22 -4.31 -12.96 33.95
CA ALA A 22 -5.16 -13.49 35.01
C ALA A 22 -5.97 -12.36 35.69
N ALA A 23 -7.30 -12.44 35.70
CA ALA A 23 -8.14 -11.41 36.32
C ALA A 23 -7.90 -11.33 37.84
N GLY A 24 -8.03 -10.13 38.41
CA GLY A 24 -7.82 -9.89 39.84
C GLY A 24 -6.36 -9.92 40.31
N SER A 25 -5.39 -10.26 39.46
CA SER A 25 -3.96 -10.16 39.79
C SER A 25 -3.50 -8.69 39.77
N SER A 26 -2.75 -8.27 40.80
CA SER A 26 -2.17 -6.92 40.90
C SER A 26 -0.77 -7.03 41.53
N PRO A 27 0.32 -6.70 40.80
CA PRO A 27 0.39 -6.35 39.37
C PRO A 27 -0.24 -7.41 38.44
N LEU A 28 -0.69 -7.00 37.25
CA LEU A 28 -1.34 -7.91 36.30
C LEU A 28 -0.35 -8.98 35.83
N ARG A 29 -0.68 -10.26 36.01
CA ARG A 29 0.09 -11.39 35.50
C ARG A 29 -0.36 -11.76 34.08
N LEU A 30 0.47 -11.45 33.08
CA LEU A 30 0.29 -11.91 31.71
C LEU A 30 0.65 -13.39 31.58
N GLU A 31 -0.19 -14.15 30.89
CA GLU A 31 -0.09 -15.60 30.69
C GLU A 31 0.23 -16.01 29.26
N ALA A 32 -0.19 -15.19 28.29
CA ALA A 32 0.09 -15.36 26.88
C ALA A 32 0.23 -13.98 26.23
N LEU A 33 1.15 -13.86 25.28
CA LEU A 33 1.50 -12.64 24.56
C LEU A 33 2.00 -13.04 23.17
N GLN A 34 1.46 -12.44 22.11
CA GLN A 34 1.87 -12.72 20.73
C GLN A 34 1.60 -11.51 19.83
N GLU A 35 2.48 -11.26 18.87
CA GLU A 35 2.21 -10.37 17.72
C GLU A 35 2.05 -11.20 16.44
N VAL A 36 1.12 -10.79 15.57
CA VAL A 36 0.73 -11.52 14.34
C VAL A 36 0.55 -10.54 13.19
N PRO A 37 1.16 -10.74 12.01
CA PRO A 37 0.96 -9.87 10.86
C PRO A 37 -0.48 -9.88 10.33
N LEU A 38 -1.00 -8.71 9.97
CA LEU A 38 -2.34 -8.58 9.35
C LEU A 38 -2.44 -9.17 7.93
N ALA A 39 -1.30 -9.50 7.31
CA ALA A 39 -1.23 -10.11 6.00
C ALA A 39 -1.53 -11.63 5.99
N ASP A 40 -1.64 -12.27 7.15
CA ASP A 40 -1.88 -13.71 7.30
C ASP A 40 -3.21 -13.98 8.03
N ALA A 41 -4.30 -13.98 7.27
CA ALA A 41 -5.66 -14.07 7.81
C ALA A 41 -5.93 -15.39 8.57
N ASP A 42 -5.33 -16.49 8.12
CA ASP A 42 -5.47 -17.80 8.77
C ASP A 42 -4.70 -17.83 10.12
N ALA A 43 -3.49 -17.26 10.16
CA ALA A 43 -2.74 -17.13 11.40
C ALA A 43 -3.41 -16.19 12.42
N LEU A 44 -4.05 -15.09 11.98
CA LEU A 44 -4.78 -14.20 12.89
C LEU A 44 -5.86 -14.95 13.69
N ALA A 45 -6.73 -15.70 13.00
CA ALA A 45 -7.82 -16.43 13.65
C ALA A 45 -7.31 -17.58 14.54
N ALA A 46 -6.22 -18.25 14.12
CA ALA A 46 -5.57 -19.28 14.93
C ALA A 46 -4.94 -18.70 16.21
N ALA A 47 -4.21 -17.58 16.11
CA ALA A 47 -3.53 -16.94 17.23
C ALA A 47 -4.50 -16.31 18.23
N VAL A 48 -5.61 -15.71 17.78
CA VAL A 48 -6.67 -15.19 18.68
C VAL A 48 -7.23 -16.32 19.56
N ARG A 49 -7.56 -17.48 18.97
CA ARG A 49 -7.98 -18.67 19.74
C ARG A 49 -6.89 -19.18 20.67
N ALA A 50 -5.63 -19.22 20.23
CA ALA A 50 -4.51 -19.73 21.02
C ALA A 50 -4.17 -18.85 22.25
N VAL A 51 -4.10 -17.52 22.06
CA VAL A 51 -3.76 -16.57 23.13
C VAL A 51 -4.91 -16.40 24.11
N PHE A 52 -6.13 -16.17 23.62
CA PHE A 52 -7.30 -15.95 24.49
C PHE A 52 -7.89 -17.25 25.05
N ALA A 53 -7.55 -18.42 24.48
CA ALA A 53 -8.04 -19.74 24.88
C ALA A 53 -9.58 -19.88 24.85
N THR A 54 -10.23 -19.25 23.87
CA THR A 54 -11.69 -19.26 23.66
C THR A 54 -12.04 -19.07 22.18
N GLU A 55 -13.17 -19.63 21.75
CA GLU A 55 -13.75 -19.41 20.41
C GLU A 55 -14.37 -18.02 20.25
N SER A 56 -14.65 -17.30 21.34
CA SER A 56 -15.04 -15.89 21.31
C SER A 56 -14.59 -15.18 22.58
N ALA A 57 -13.96 -14.02 22.43
CA ALA A 57 -13.33 -13.27 23.51
C ALA A 57 -13.96 -11.88 23.70
N SER A 58 -14.05 -11.44 24.95
CA SER A 58 -14.32 -10.03 25.28
C SER A 58 -13.01 -9.36 25.67
N ALA A 59 -12.51 -8.43 24.84
CA ALA A 59 -11.16 -7.88 24.98
C ALA A 59 -11.13 -6.34 25.08
N LEU A 60 -10.21 -5.79 25.86
CA LEU A 60 -9.87 -4.36 25.79
C LEU A 60 -9.07 -4.12 24.50
N CYS A 61 -9.66 -3.35 23.57
CA CYS A 61 -9.12 -3.17 22.22
C CYS A 61 -8.57 -1.75 22.06
N ALA A 62 -7.26 -1.60 21.84
CA ALA A 62 -6.64 -0.38 21.36
C ALA A 62 -6.59 -0.40 19.82
N LEU A 63 -7.37 0.45 19.18
CA LEU A 63 -7.54 0.47 17.73
C LEU A 63 -6.83 1.67 17.10
N ARG A 64 -6.24 1.42 15.92
CA ARG A 64 -5.61 2.40 15.04
C ARG A 64 -6.28 2.34 13.65
N PRO A 65 -7.52 2.86 13.49
CA PRO A 65 -8.22 2.84 12.21
C PRO A 65 -7.44 3.54 11.08
N LYS A 66 -7.73 3.19 9.82
CA LYS A 66 -7.19 3.85 8.62
C LYS A 66 -8.30 4.09 7.59
N PRO A 67 -8.36 5.24 6.90
CA PRO A 67 -7.52 6.44 7.10
C PRO A 67 -7.80 7.14 8.43
N ARG A 68 -6.89 8.01 8.87
CA ARG A 68 -6.96 8.72 10.16
C ARG A 68 -6.24 10.07 10.10
N ALA A 69 -6.62 10.98 10.99
CA ALA A 69 -5.93 12.24 11.24
C ALA A 69 -5.61 12.43 12.72
N LEU A 70 -4.76 13.42 13.00
CA LEU A 70 -4.33 13.83 14.34
C LEU A 70 -4.32 15.37 14.39
N HIS A 71 -4.93 15.96 15.42
CA HIS A 71 -4.97 17.41 15.61
C HIS A 71 -4.66 17.78 17.06
N LEU A 72 -3.71 18.70 17.27
CA LEU A 72 -3.37 19.28 18.56
C LEU A 72 -3.86 20.74 18.61
N ALA A 73 -4.91 20.99 19.40
CA ALA A 73 -5.41 22.34 19.59
C ALA A 73 -4.54 23.11 20.60
N GLY A 74 -3.93 24.20 20.13
CA GLY A 74 -3.24 25.16 20.99
C GLY A 74 -4.19 25.85 21.98
N ALA A 75 -3.64 26.51 23.01
CA ALA A 75 -4.44 27.06 24.11
C ALA A 75 -5.57 28.00 23.66
N ASP A 76 -5.32 28.86 22.66
CA ASP A 76 -6.32 29.80 22.15
C ASP A 76 -7.28 29.18 21.12
N GLU A 77 -6.99 27.97 20.62
CA GLU A 77 -7.98 27.16 19.93
C GLU A 77 -8.88 26.40 20.91
N ALA A 78 -8.30 25.76 21.92
CA ALA A 78 -9.06 25.04 22.94
C ALA A 78 -10.00 25.95 23.76
N LYS A 79 -9.67 27.23 23.95
CA LYS A 79 -10.61 28.24 24.51
C LYS A 79 -11.81 28.51 23.60
N ARG A 80 -11.61 28.53 22.28
CA ARG A 80 -12.68 28.75 21.27
C ARG A 80 -13.50 27.49 21.02
N LEU A 81 -12.85 26.33 21.10
CA LEU A 81 -13.37 24.99 20.85
C LEU A 81 -13.17 24.11 22.09
N PRO A 82 -13.88 24.37 23.21
CA PRO A 82 -13.67 23.65 24.46
C PRO A 82 -14.32 22.25 24.45
N GLY A 83 -13.56 21.27 24.94
CA GLY A 83 -13.98 19.88 25.15
C GLY A 83 -14.52 19.17 23.91
N LEU A 84 -15.18 18.03 24.11
CA LEU A 84 -15.63 17.15 23.01
C LEU A 84 -16.55 17.87 22.00
N GLY A 85 -17.39 18.81 22.45
CA GLY A 85 -18.21 19.63 21.55
C GLY A 85 -17.36 20.54 20.64
N GLY A 86 -16.26 21.09 21.16
CA GLY A 86 -15.27 21.83 20.38
C GLY A 86 -14.50 20.94 19.40
N VAL A 87 -14.07 19.75 19.81
CA VAL A 87 -13.43 18.78 18.90
C VAL A 87 -14.41 18.34 17.80
N ARG A 88 -15.69 18.12 18.13
CA ARG A 88 -16.75 17.87 17.15
C ARG A 88 -16.87 19.03 16.16
N GLN A 89 -16.88 20.27 16.63
CA GLN A 89 -16.95 21.43 15.74
C GLN A 89 -15.76 21.44 14.78
N LEU A 90 -14.52 21.31 15.28
CA LEU A 90 -13.31 21.19 14.44
C LEU A 90 -13.46 20.10 13.37
N ALA A 91 -13.86 18.90 13.76
CA ALA A 91 -14.08 17.76 12.87
C ALA A 91 -15.10 18.00 11.75
N THR A 92 -16.05 18.93 11.95
CA THR A 92 -17.10 19.28 10.98
C THR A 92 -16.86 20.57 10.20
N THR A 93 -15.93 21.44 10.62
CA THR A 93 -15.73 22.77 10.00
C THR A 93 -14.30 23.08 9.56
N HIS A 94 -13.31 22.28 9.96
CA HIS A 94 -11.90 22.56 9.66
C HIS A 94 -11.51 22.00 8.29
N SER A 95 -11.17 22.89 7.35
CA SER A 95 -10.91 22.53 5.95
C SER A 95 -9.82 21.47 5.77
N ALA A 96 -8.76 21.49 6.57
CA ALA A 96 -7.68 20.48 6.50
C ALA A 96 -8.11 19.05 6.95
N LEU A 97 -9.38 18.84 7.30
CA LEU A 97 -9.96 17.52 7.59
C LEU A 97 -10.98 17.06 6.52
N SER A 98 -11.22 17.83 5.46
CA SER A 98 -12.19 17.49 4.39
C SER A 98 -11.95 16.10 3.80
N ASP A 99 -10.68 15.80 3.54
CA ASP A 99 -10.24 14.62 2.78
C ASP A 99 -10.41 13.32 3.59
N LEU A 100 -10.63 13.43 4.90
CA LEU A 100 -10.93 12.31 5.79
C LEU A 100 -12.43 12.10 6.02
N SER A 101 -13.25 13.16 5.88
CA SER A 101 -14.67 13.18 6.27
C SER A 101 -14.95 12.49 7.63
N PRO A 102 -14.48 13.09 8.76
CA PRO A 102 -14.50 12.45 10.08
C PRO A 102 -15.91 12.02 10.54
N ALA A 103 -16.03 10.80 11.05
CA ALA A 103 -17.25 10.27 11.66
C ALA A 103 -17.04 9.67 13.06
N TRP A 104 -15.78 9.44 13.45
CA TRP A 104 -15.38 9.00 14.79
C TRP A 104 -14.17 9.80 15.27
N LEU A 105 -14.09 10.03 16.58
CA LEU A 105 -12.92 10.65 17.22
C LEU A 105 -12.58 9.97 18.55
N ALA A 106 -11.34 10.13 18.99
CA ALA A 106 -10.93 9.94 20.38
C ALA A 106 -10.08 11.16 20.77
N ALA A 107 -10.34 11.77 21.93
CA ALA A 107 -9.69 13.02 22.31
C ALA A 107 -9.46 13.14 23.82
N VAL A 108 -8.39 13.85 24.18
CA VAL A 108 -7.92 14.06 25.56
C VAL A 108 -7.38 15.48 25.78
N SER A 109 -7.34 15.92 27.03
CA SER A 109 -6.48 17.01 27.48
C SER A 109 -5.02 16.70 27.11
N ALA A 110 -4.39 17.55 26.32
CA ALA A 110 -3.03 17.33 25.82
C ALA A 110 -1.96 17.43 26.91
N ARG A 111 -2.28 17.99 28.08
CA ARG A 111 -1.37 18.09 29.23
C ARG A 111 -1.29 16.80 30.03
N GLU A 112 -2.44 16.26 30.38
CA GLU A 112 -2.58 15.24 31.44
C GLU A 112 -3.29 13.96 30.98
N GLY A 113 -3.85 13.93 29.76
CA GLY A 113 -4.57 12.78 29.21
C GLY A 113 -6.01 12.62 29.72
N SER A 114 -6.52 13.54 30.54
CA SER A 114 -7.92 13.55 31.01
C SER A 114 -8.91 13.85 29.88
N ALA A 115 -10.22 13.90 30.18
CA ALA A 115 -11.21 14.38 29.22
C ALA A 115 -10.90 15.83 28.78
N PRO A 116 -11.05 16.18 27.49
CA PRO A 116 -10.66 17.50 26.99
C PRO A 116 -11.55 18.61 27.59
N GLY A 117 -10.93 19.73 27.95
CA GLY A 117 -11.58 20.91 28.50
C GLY A 117 -11.33 22.16 27.65
N ALA A 118 -11.23 23.34 28.28
CA ALA A 118 -10.86 24.61 27.63
C ALA A 118 -9.34 24.86 27.55
N GLY A 119 -8.52 23.93 28.08
CA GLY A 119 -7.07 23.90 27.88
C GLY A 119 -6.69 23.01 26.68
N PRO A 120 -5.44 23.08 26.19
CA PRO A 120 -4.97 22.34 25.01
C PRO A 120 -5.41 20.87 24.98
N TRP A 121 -5.86 20.41 23.82
CA TRP A 121 -6.35 19.04 23.64
C TRP A 121 -5.75 18.39 22.39
N LEU A 122 -5.57 17.06 22.46
CA LEU A 122 -5.12 16.22 21.35
C LEU A 122 -6.29 15.33 20.94
N ALA A 123 -6.59 15.28 19.65
CA ALA A 123 -7.63 14.45 19.07
C ALA A 123 -7.07 13.60 17.92
N THR A 124 -7.46 12.33 17.85
CA THR A 124 -7.35 11.54 16.63
C THR A 124 -8.74 11.27 16.06
N LEU A 125 -8.86 11.25 14.75
CA LEU A 125 -10.11 11.18 14.01
C LEU A 125 -10.02 10.13 12.90
N THR A 126 -11.15 9.53 12.51
CA THR A 126 -11.24 8.60 11.37
C THR A 126 -12.61 8.70 10.68
N SER A 127 -12.69 8.21 9.44
CA SER A 127 -13.94 8.13 8.67
C SER A 127 -14.88 7.04 9.23
N ALA A 128 -16.12 7.01 8.75
CA ALA A 128 -17.05 5.93 9.10
C ALA A 128 -16.54 4.56 8.63
N GLU A 129 -15.95 4.53 7.44
CA GLU A 129 -15.39 3.34 6.78
C GLU A 129 -14.16 2.81 7.51
N GLY A 130 -13.25 3.70 7.94
CA GLY A 130 -12.04 3.31 8.66
C GLY A 130 -12.33 2.67 10.01
N HIS A 131 -13.25 3.24 10.80
CA HIS A 131 -13.73 2.60 12.03
C HIS A 131 -14.50 1.30 11.74
N ALA A 132 -15.33 1.28 10.70
CA ALA A 132 -16.06 0.07 10.30
C ALA A 132 -15.12 -1.09 9.97
N ALA A 133 -14.05 -0.84 9.20
CA ALA A 133 -13.03 -1.83 8.86
C ALA A 133 -12.37 -2.45 10.12
N SER A 134 -11.99 -1.62 11.10
CA SER A 134 -11.50 -2.10 12.40
C SER A 134 -12.53 -2.97 13.13
N THR A 135 -13.81 -2.59 13.16
CA THR A 135 -14.85 -3.41 13.81
C THR A 135 -15.17 -4.70 13.06
N THR A 136 -15.07 -4.70 11.73
CA THR A 136 -15.24 -5.91 10.89
C THR A 136 -14.10 -6.89 11.10
N LEU A 137 -12.85 -6.41 11.22
CA LEU A 137 -11.69 -7.23 11.58
C LEU A 137 -11.91 -7.95 12.92
N LEU A 138 -12.27 -7.21 13.98
CA LEU A 138 -12.59 -7.80 15.29
C LEU A 138 -13.71 -8.84 15.20
N GLY A 139 -14.78 -8.53 14.45
CA GLY A 139 -15.90 -9.44 14.22
C GLY A 139 -15.51 -10.73 13.50
N SER A 140 -14.64 -10.65 12.48
CA SER A 140 -14.13 -11.83 11.75
C SER A 140 -13.26 -12.74 12.62
N LEU A 141 -12.67 -12.20 13.69
CA LEU A 141 -11.84 -12.91 14.67
C LEU A 141 -12.64 -13.34 15.91
N ALA A 142 -13.98 -13.20 15.90
CA ALA A 142 -14.88 -13.46 17.04
C ALA A 142 -14.53 -12.68 18.33
N VAL A 143 -13.81 -11.55 18.19
CA VAL A 143 -13.44 -10.66 19.29
C VAL A 143 -14.53 -9.59 19.45
N LYS A 144 -15.16 -9.57 20.63
CA LYS A 144 -16.02 -8.47 21.04
C LYS A 144 -15.17 -7.42 21.78
N PRO A 145 -15.11 -6.16 21.32
CA PRO A 145 -14.48 -5.11 22.10
C PRO A 145 -15.29 -4.87 23.38
N ALA A 146 -14.66 -5.09 24.54
CA ALA A 146 -15.19 -4.68 25.84
C ALA A 146 -15.20 -3.15 25.95
N ARG A 147 -14.16 -2.51 25.40
CA ARG A 147 -13.98 -1.06 25.21
C ARG A 147 -13.17 -0.83 23.93
N SER A 148 -13.44 0.26 23.21
CA SER A 148 -12.76 0.60 21.95
C SER A 148 -11.92 1.86 22.14
N LEU A 149 -10.62 1.69 22.36
CA LEU A 149 -9.67 2.74 22.74
C LEU A 149 -8.84 3.22 21.54
N SER A 150 -8.30 4.44 21.62
CA SER A 150 -7.28 4.91 20.68
C SER A 150 -5.90 4.35 21.02
N ALA A 151 -5.31 3.58 20.10
CA ALA A 151 -3.93 3.11 20.24
C ALA A 151 -2.91 4.26 20.33
N ILE A 152 -3.04 5.26 19.44
CA ILE A 152 -2.17 6.45 19.38
C ILE A 152 -2.13 7.17 20.74
N LEU A 153 -3.29 7.52 21.29
CA LEU A 153 -3.35 8.25 22.57
C LEU A 153 -2.80 7.40 23.72
N ASN A 154 -2.98 6.08 23.67
CA ASN A 154 -2.39 5.17 24.65
C ASN A 154 -0.84 5.07 24.53
N SER A 155 -0.26 5.05 23.32
CA SER A 155 1.19 5.20 23.10
C SER A 155 1.72 6.50 23.70
N VAL A 156 1.02 7.62 23.47
CA VAL A 156 1.38 8.92 24.05
C VAL A 156 1.37 8.87 25.57
N GLY A 157 0.34 8.25 26.16
CA GLY A 157 0.22 8.05 27.60
C GLY A 157 1.28 7.14 28.22
N ALA A 158 1.94 6.29 27.44
CA ALA A 158 3.06 5.47 27.90
C ALA A 158 4.34 6.31 28.03
N ILE A 159 4.62 7.15 27.03
CA ILE A 159 5.76 8.07 27.06
C ILE A 159 5.56 9.16 28.11
N ALA A 160 4.39 9.82 28.12
CA ALA A 160 4.08 10.92 29.05
C ALA A 160 4.15 10.51 30.53
N ALA A 161 3.94 9.22 30.85
CA ALA A 161 4.04 8.69 32.21
C ALA A 161 5.49 8.40 32.65
N THR A 162 6.45 8.28 31.72
CA THR A 162 7.84 7.85 32.02
C THR A 162 8.91 8.91 31.79
N VAL A 163 8.63 9.97 31.02
CA VAL A 163 9.68 10.90 30.57
C VAL A 163 9.95 12.08 31.51
N SER A 164 11.23 12.39 31.71
CA SER A 164 11.72 13.57 32.44
C SER A 164 12.04 14.77 31.53
N ALA A 165 12.28 14.52 30.24
CA ALA A 165 12.61 15.50 29.20
C ALA A 165 11.87 15.16 27.89
N PRO A 166 11.83 16.04 26.87
CA PRO A 166 11.02 15.79 25.67
C PRO A 166 11.52 14.58 24.86
N ILE A 167 10.59 13.82 24.29
CA ILE A 167 10.83 12.70 23.37
C ILE A 167 9.94 12.86 22.14
N TRP A 168 10.45 12.55 20.95
CA TRP A 168 9.63 12.39 19.76
C TRP A 168 8.96 11.01 19.73
N LEU A 169 7.66 10.96 19.53
CA LEU A 169 6.94 9.78 19.09
C LEU A 169 6.64 9.90 17.59
N LEU A 170 7.11 8.95 16.79
CA LEU A 170 6.65 8.70 15.42
C LEU A 170 5.62 7.57 15.45
N GLU A 171 4.34 7.91 15.30
CA GLU A 171 3.29 6.95 14.97
C GLU A 171 3.38 6.65 13.48
N ILE A 172 4.08 5.56 13.12
CA ILE A 172 4.34 5.17 11.73
C ILE A 172 3.15 4.40 11.18
N GLY A 173 2.66 4.82 10.00
CA GLY A 173 1.52 4.21 9.32
C GLY A 173 1.80 3.82 7.88
N GLU A 174 0.87 3.04 7.33
CA GLU A 174 0.88 2.61 5.92
C GLU A 174 0.68 3.82 5.00
N LEU A 175 -0.46 4.50 5.16
CA LEU A 175 -0.89 5.62 4.31
C LEU A 175 -0.20 6.95 4.69
N GLY A 176 0.22 7.09 5.95
CA GLY A 176 0.80 8.31 6.50
C GLY A 176 1.17 8.16 7.97
N SER A 177 2.15 8.94 8.43
CA SER A 177 2.63 8.93 9.82
C SER A 177 2.41 10.28 10.49
N SER A 178 2.53 10.33 11.82
CA SER A 178 2.49 11.58 12.59
C SER A 178 3.56 11.61 13.66
N ALA A 179 4.14 12.80 13.85
CA ALA A 179 5.11 13.10 14.88
C ALA A 179 4.43 13.80 16.07
N LEU A 180 4.76 13.41 17.30
CA LEU A 180 4.32 14.08 18.53
C LEU A 180 5.52 14.33 19.45
N LEU A 181 5.69 15.56 19.92
CA LEU A 181 6.71 15.93 20.90
C LEU A 181 6.09 15.85 22.30
N ILE A 182 6.54 14.91 23.11
CA ILE A 182 5.93 14.55 24.40
C ILE A 182 6.92 14.86 25.54
N SER A 183 6.47 15.55 26.59
CA SER A 183 7.19 15.68 27.86
C SER A 183 6.27 15.29 29.03
N ARG A 184 6.79 15.38 30.26
CA ARG A 184 6.00 15.29 31.51
C ARG A 184 4.83 16.29 31.59
N ASP A 185 4.91 17.39 30.83
CA ASP A 185 3.91 18.46 30.80
C ASP A 185 2.86 18.23 29.71
N GLY A 186 2.96 17.09 29.01
CA GLY A 186 2.06 16.61 27.97
C GLY A 186 2.63 16.68 26.55
N VAL A 187 1.74 16.78 25.56
CA VAL A 187 2.06 16.91 24.14
C VAL A 187 2.27 18.39 23.81
N LEU A 188 3.52 18.73 23.46
CA LEU A 188 3.99 20.10 23.20
C LEU A 188 3.82 20.52 21.74
N ALA A 189 3.88 19.57 20.83
CA ALA A 189 3.66 19.73 19.40
C ALA A 189 3.18 18.40 18.79
N ALA A 190 2.37 18.45 17.74
CA ALA A 190 2.04 17.29 16.93
C ALA A 190 1.69 17.69 15.50
N GLY A 191 1.94 16.80 14.53
CA GLY A 191 1.57 17.01 13.13
C GLY A 191 1.92 15.83 12.22
N PRO A 192 1.45 15.84 10.96
CA PRO A 192 1.85 14.85 9.96
C PRO A 192 3.33 15.00 9.58
N VAL A 193 3.93 13.91 9.11
CA VAL A 193 5.28 13.88 8.52
C VAL A 193 5.26 13.09 7.21
N SER A 194 6.23 13.31 6.31
CA SER A 194 6.29 12.67 4.99
C SER A 194 6.66 11.18 5.03
N LEU A 195 7.08 10.67 6.19
CA LEU A 195 7.35 9.25 6.41
C LEU A 195 6.06 8.43 6.34
N ASN A 196 6.10 7.33 5.58
CA ASN A 196 5.05 6.30 5.50
C ASN A 196 5.67 5.01 4.94
N LEU A 197 4.88 3.95 4.75
CA LEU A 197 5.39 2.69 4.19
C LEU A 197 6.01 2.88 2.80
N ASP A 198 5.44 3.76 1.97
CA ASP A 198 5.97 4.07 0.64
C ASP A 198 7.39 4.65 0.68
N ARG A 199 7.64 5.66 1.51
CA ARG A 199 9.00 6.22 1.68
C ARG A 199 9.97 5.20 2.25
N ILE A 200 9.54 4.37 3.20
CA ILE A 200 10.35 3.28 3.74
C ILE A 200 10.70 2.28 2.62
N ALA A 201 9.73 1.88 1.80
CA ALA A 201 9.91 0.98 0.68
C ALA A 201 10.82 1.57 -0.41
N GLU A 202 10.69 2.85 -0.75
CA GLU A 202 11.59 3.56 -1.67
C GLU A 202 13.04 3.56 -1.14
N ALA A 203 13.23 3.84 0.16
CA ALA A 203 14.56 3.88 0.76
C ALA A 203 15.21 2.48 0.80
N VAL A 204 14.46 1.44 1.18
CA VAL A 204 14.87 0.03 1.11
C VAL A 204 15.16 -0.38 -0.33
N GLN A 205 14.31 -0.01 -1.29
CA GLN A 205 14.46 -0.32 -2.71
C GLN A 205 15.77 0.26 -3.26
N ALA A 206 16.05 1.53 -2.98
CA ALA A 206 17.20 2.23 -3.52
C ALA A 206 18.53 1.87 -2.82
N GLU A 207 18.54 1.54 -1.53
CA GLU A 207 19.77 1.04 -0.86
C GLU A 207 20.11 -0.43 -1.21
N LEU A 208 19.12 -1.25 -1.60
CA LEU A 208 19.31 -2.66 -1.97
C LEU A 208 19.22 -2.93 -3.48
N GLY A 209 19.11 -1.88 -4.31
CA GLY A 209 19.06 -2.00 -5.78
C GLY A 209 17.87 -2.82 -6.31
N LEU A 210 16.76 -2.87 -5.56
CA LEU A 210 15.62 -3.72 -5.90
C LEU A 210 14.82 -3.14 -7.08
N LYS A 211 14.31 -4.00 -7.96
CA LYS A 211 13.58 -3.57 -9.17
C LYS A 211 12.14 -3.13 -8.91
N PHE A 212 11.53 -3.56 -7.80
CA PHE A 212 10.09 -3.37 -7.55
C PHE A 212 9.81 -2.99 -6.09
N ARG A 213 8.96 -1.97 -5.87
CA ARG A 213 8.48 -1.52 -4.54
C ARG A 213 7.89 -2.66 -3.71
N GLY A 214 7.11 -3.54 -4.34
CA GLY A 214 6.53 -4.72 -3.67
C GLY A 214 7.56 -5.72 -3.15
N SER A 215 8.73 -5.83 -3.79
CA SER A 215 9.86 -6.62 -3.27
C SER A 215 10.51 -5.95 -2.06
N ALA A 216 10.64 -4.62 -2.07
CA ALA A 216 11.19 -3.86 -0.95
C ALA A 216 10.30 -3.93 0.30
N ILE A 217 8.97 -3.84 0.14
CA ILE A 217 8.00 -4.02 1.24
C ILE A 217 8.10 -5.45 1.82
N LYS A 218 8.08 -6.48 0.98
CA LYS A 218 8.21 -7.87 1.42
C LYS A 218 9.53 -8.17 2.12
N LEU A 219 10.61 -7.47 1.74
CA LEU A 219 11.90 -7.61 2.40
C LEU A 219 11.95 -6.85 3.73
N PHE A 220 11.41 -5.63 3.79
CA PHE A 220 11.34 -4.82 5.01
C PHE A 220 10.60 -5.53 6.15
N PHE A 221 9.49 -6.22 5.83
CA PHE A 221 8.75 -7.02 6.80
C PHE A 221 9.32 -8.44 7.04
N ASN A 222 10.42 -8.82 6.37
CA ASN A 222 11.06 -10.12 6.61
C ASN A 222 11.90 -10.11 7.90
N ALA A 223 11.35 -10.69 8.96
CA ALA A 223 12.00 -10.81 10.28
C ALA A 223 13.32 -11.60 10.31
N VAL A 224 13.69 -12.28 9.21
CA VAL A 224 14.93 -13.08 9.08
C VAL A 224 16.02 -12.34 8.29
N TYR A 225 15.71 -11.19 7.67
CA TYR A 225 16.70 -10.43 6.91
C TYR A 225 17.57 -9.57 7.84
N ASP A 226 18.90 -9.69 7.73
CA ASP A 226 19.84 -8.91 8.53
C ASP A 226 19.96 -7.48 8.00
N TYR A 227 19.47 -6.52 8.79
CA TYR A 227 19.51 -5.10 8.50
C TYR A 227 20.76 -4.37 9.05
N THR A 228 21.74 -5.07 9.61
CA THR A 228 22.91 -4.45 10.28
C THR A 228 23.71 -3.51 9.36
N ASP A 229 24.07 -3.93 8.14
CA ASP A 229 24.92 -3.15 7.22
C ASP A 229 24.18 -2.10 6.39
N VAL A 230 22.85 -2.23 6.26
CA VAL A 230 22.04 -1.42 5.33
C VAL A 230 20.98 -0.58 6.05
N GLY A 231 20.48 -1.02 7.20
CA GLY A 231 19.57 -0.29 8.07
C GLY A 231 20.04 1.12 8.43
N PRO A 232 21.33 1.33 8.80
CA PRO A 232 21.87 2.68 9.03
C PRO A 232 21.75 3.61 7.81
N LYS A 233 21.89 3.07 6.59
CA LYS A 233 21.83 3.84 5.33
C LYS A 233 20.40 4.18 4.95
N ILE A 234 19.49 3.22 5.09
CA ILE A 234 18.03 3.39 4.93
C ILE A 234 17.54 4.48 5.90
N ALA A 235 17.95 4.39 7.17
CA ALA A 235 17.64 5.37 8.19
C ALA A 235 18.23 6.76 7.87
N ALA A 236 19.49 6.85 7.44
CA ALA A 236 20.12 8.11 7.04
C ALA A 236 19.41 8.80 5.87
N ARG A 237 18.96 8.05 4.84
CA ARG A 237 18.15 8.59 3.74
C ARG A 237 16.84 9.20 4.24
N LEU A 238 16.15 8.53 5.17
CA LEU A 238 14.85 8.97 5.67
C LEU A 238 14.98 10.09 6.71
N ALA A 239 16.02 10.07 7.54
CA ALA A 239 16.35 11.15 8.45
C ALA A 239 16.60 12.48 7.70
N ALA A 240 17.14 12.45 6.48
CA ALA A 240 17.39 13.65 5.69
C ALA A 240 16.13 14.49 5.39
N SER A 241 14.96 13.88 5.21
CA SER A 241 13.68 14.61 5.09
C SER A 241 13.01 14.83 6.45
N VAL A 242 12.98 13.79 7.30
CA VAL A 242 12.27 13.85 8.59
C VAL A 242 12.92 14.87 9.56
N LYS A 243 14.24 15.09 9.52
CA LYS A 243 14.95 16.02 10.43
C LYS A 243 14.48 17.46 10.29
N SER A 244 14.16 17.93 9.08
CA SER A 244 13.66 19.29 8.86
C SER A 244 12.19 19.44 9.26
N GLU A 245 11.36 18.42 9.01
CA GLU A 245 9.96 18.38 9.44
C GLU A 245 9.84 18.38 10.97
N LEU A 246 10.62 17.55 11.68
CA LEU A 246 10.66 17.54 13.14
C LEU A 246 11.24 18.85 13.70
N ALA A 247 12.23 19.46 13.05
CA ALA A 247 12.75 20.76 13.46
C ALA A 247 11.67 21.87 13.36
N ALA A 248 10.86 21.85 12.29
CA ALA A 248 9.74 22.77 12.09
C ALA A 248 8.62 22.53 13.13
N LEU A 249 8.20 21.27 13.33
CA LEU A 249 7.14 20.92 14.29
C LEU A 249 7.55 21.22 15.74
N ARG A 250 8.83 21.08 16.12
CA ARG A 250 9.32 21.47 17.45
C ARG A 250 9.13 22.96 17.70
N GLY A 251 9.43 23.80 16.71
CA GLY A 251 9.46 25.25 16.85
C GLY A 251 10.36 25.70 18.01
N ALA A 252 9.80 26.48 18.93
CA ALA A 252 10.50 27.00 20.11
C ALA A 252 10.55 26.02 21.31
N ASN A 253 9.94 24.84 21.23
CA ASN A 253 9.95 23.88 22.34
C ASN A 253 11.36 23.34 22.63
N SER A 254 11.60 22.93 23.88
CA SER A 254 12.84 22.29 24.32
C SER A 254 13.26 21.13 23.41
N ALA A 255 14.57 20.92 23.25
CA ALA A 255 15.10 19.86 22.40
C ALA A 255 14.68 18.47 22.89
N PRO A 256 14.33 17.54 22.00
CA PRO A 256 14.12 16.13 22.34
C PRO A 256 15.45 15.46 22.72
N ILE A 257 15.40 14.50 23.64
CA ILE A 257 16.56 13.65 23.99
C ILE A 257 16.54 12.29 23.28
N ALA A 258 15.38 11.86 22.79
CA ALA A 258 15.16 10.52 22.25
C ALA A 258 14.02 10.46 21.23
N LEU A 259 13.95 9.32 20.53
CA LEU A 259 12.93 8.95 19.55
C LEU A 259 12.30 7.59 19.90
N ALA A 260 10.97 7.56 19.99
CA ALA A 260 10.14 6.35 19.97
C ALA A 260 9.48 6.21 18.59
N CYS A 261 9.38 5.00 18.07
CA CYS A 261 8.51 4.68 16.93
C CYS A 261 7.48 3.62 17.35
N SER A 262 6.25 3.78 16.88
CA SER A 262 5.13 2.85 17.08
C SER A 262 4.44 2.55 15.74
N GLY A 263 3.52 1.58 15.74
CA GLY A 263 2.76 1.17 14.56
C GLY A 263 3.49 0.14 13.68
N LEU A 264 4.83 0.14 13.63
CA LEU A 264 5.61 -0.95 13.04
C LEU A 264 5.65 -2.20 13.96
N PRO A 265 5.72 -3.43 13.41
CA PRO A 265 5.85 -4.65 14.21
C PRO A 265 7.18 -4.76 14.96
N ALA A 266 7.22 -5.61 16.00
CA ALA A 266 8.43 -5.84 16.81
C ALA A 266 9.67 -6.24 15.99
N ALA A 267 9.50 -7.04 14.94
CA ALA A 267 10.59 -7.46 14.06
C ALA A 267 11.27 -6.28 13.32
N GLN A 268 10.58 -5.15 13.19
CA GLN A 268 11.08 -3.92 12.58
C GLN A 268 11.55 -2.91 13.62
N HIS A 269 11.64 -3.25 14.92
CA HIS A 269 12.10 -2.33 15.97
C HIS A 269 13.53 -1.78 15.71
N TRP A 270 14.39 -2.55 15.02
CA TRP A 270 15.70 -2.08 14.56
C TRP A 270 15.62 -0.74 13.79
N PHE A 271 14.53 -0.52 13.05
CA PHE A 271 14.31 0.70 12.29
C PHE A 271 14.16 1.93 13.20
N SER A 272 13.49 1.78 14.34
CA SER A 272 13.40 2.83 15.37
C SER A 272 14.78 3.20 15.91
N THR A 273 15.62 2.21 16.18
CA THR A 273 16.98 2.42 16.71
C THR A 273 17.87 3.12 15.69
N GLN A 274 17.84 2.69 14.43
CA GLN A 274 18.65 3.30 13.36
C GLN A 274 18.15 4.70 12.99
N LEU A 275 16.83 4.93 12.96
CA LEU A 275 16.26 6.27 12.70
C LEU A 275 16.53 7.24 13.85
N ALA A 276 16.54 6.77 15.10
CA ALA A 276 16.96 7.57 16.25
C ALA A 276 18.42 8.03 16.11
N ALA A 277 19.33 7.09 15.84
CA ALA A 277 20.76 7.38 15.64
C ALA A 277 21.00 8.33 14.46
N ALA A 278 20.31 8.13 13.33
CA ALA A 278 20.40 9.00 12.16
C ALA A 278 19.80 10.40 12.37
N LEU A 279 18.98 10.60 13.40
CA LEU A 279 18.46 11.90 13.84
C LEU A 279 19.25 12.54 14.99
N GLU A 280 20.37 11.93 15.40
CA GLU A 280 21.19 12.33 16.57
C GLU A 280 20.43 12.23 17.92
N LEU A 281 19.53 11.25 18.05
CA LEU A 281 18.70 11.00 19.23
C LEU A 281 18.93 9.61 19.82
N ALA A 282 18.72 9.45 21.12
CA ALA A 282 18.67 8.11 21.73
C ALA A 282 17.42 7.34 21.27
N ALA A 283 17.50 6.02 21.17
CA ALA A 283 16.31 5.18 20.97
C ALA A 283 15.53 5.07 22.29
N PHE A 284 14.22 5.34 22.27
CA PHE A 284 13.37 5.13 23.44
C PHE A 284 13.03 3.65 23.61
N ALA A 285 13.39 3.10 24.77
CA ALA A 285 12.99 1.78 25.23
C ALA A 285 12.61 1.88 26.72
N PRO A 286 11.35 1.63 27.11
CA PRO A 286 10.95 1.64 28.52
C PRO A 286 11.38 0.36 29.23
N GLU A 287 11.66 0.44 30.53
CA GLU A 287 11.96 -0.73 31.34
C GLU A 287 10.71 -1.60 31.53
N THR A 288 10.72 -2.84 31.04
CA THR A 288 9.59 -3.78 31.18
C THR A 288 9.17 -3.97 32.64
N LYS A 289 10.14 -3.95 33.56
CA LYS A 289 9.96 -4.09 35.01
C LYS A 289 9.25 -2.90 35.68
N SER A 290 9.22 -1.73 35.05
CA SER A 290 8.51 -0.55 35.58
C SER A 290 7.03 -0.51 35.20
N THR A 291 6.55 -1.44 34.37
CA THR A 291 5.22 -1.34 33.72
C THR A 291 4.03 -1.62 34.63
N GLY A 292 4.22 -2.24 35.80
CA GLY A 292 3.11 -2.76 36.63
C GLY A 292 2.56 -4.11 36.16
N LEU A 293 3.35 -4.86 35.38
CA LEU A 293 3.06 -6.21 34.91
C LEU A 293 3.95 -7.25 35.59
N THR A 294 3.50 -8.50 35.58
CA THR A 294 4.33 -9.70 35.79
C THR A 294 4.05 -10.70 34.67
N PHE A 295 4.98 -11.64 34.44
CA PHE A 295 4.87 -12.63 33.37
C PHE A 295 4.74 -14.04 33.94
N ALA A 296 4.03 -14.91 33.24
CA ALA A 296 3.78 -16.27 33.70
C ALA A 296 5.03 -17.15 33.71
N THR A 297 5.97 -16.91 32.80
CA THR A 297 7.27 -17.59 32.71
C THR A 297 8.37 -16.60 32.24
N PRO A 298 9.66 -16.89 32.48
CA PRO A 298 10.77 -16.03 32.03
C PRO A 298 10.85 -15.89 30.51
N GLU A 299 10.45 -16.91 29.75
CA GLU A 299 10.45 -16.91 28.29
C GLU A 299 9.41 -15.91 27.74
N LEU A 300 8.29 -15.75 28.45
CA LEU A 300 7.26 -14.77 28.12
C LEU A 300 7.76 -13.34 28.40
N GLU A 301 8.48 -13.09 29.50
CA GLU A 301 9.15 -11.81 29.77
C GLU A 301 10.22 -11.49 28.71
N ALA A 302 11.00 -12.50 28.31
CA ALA A 302 12.04 -12.36 27.28
C ALA A 302 11.47 -12.12 25.86
N SER A 303 10.20 -12.46 25.61
CA SER A 303 9.53 -12.20 24.32
C SER A 303 9.11 -10.73 24.12
N VAL A 304 9.16 -9.91 25.16
CA VAL A 304 8.63 -8.54 25.15
C VAL A 304 9.50 -7.59 24.32
N SER A 305 8.95 -7.10 23.20
CA SER A 305 9.61 -6.07 22.40
C SER A 305 9.46 -4.67 23.02
N PRO A 306 10.51 -3.81 23.02
CA PRO A 306 10.39 -2.40 23.38
C PRO A 306 9.39 -1.62 22.50
N ALA A 307 9.10 -2.11 21.29
CA ALA A 307 8.08 -1.54 20.40
C ALA A 307 6.64 -1.63 20.98
N TRP A 308 6.39 -2.54 21.93
CA TRP A 308 5.06 -2.79 22.49
C TRP A 308 4.70 -1.86 23.66
N PHE A 309 5.44 -0.75 23.87
CA PHE A 309 5.29 0.15 25.01
C PHE A 309 3.84 0.67 25.24
N GLY A 310 3.11 1.00 24.17
CA GLY A 310 1.68 1.34 24.26
C GLY A 310 0.84 0.15 24.74
N PHE A 311 0.99 -1.01 24.11
CA PHE A 311 0.24 -2.22 24.45
C PHE A 311 0.50 -2.75 25.88
N LEU A 312 1.73 -2.67 26.37
CA LEU A 312 2.05 -3.02 27.76
C LEU A 312 1.35 -2.10 28.76
N ARG A 313 1.23 -0.80 28.45
CA ARG A 313 0.42 0.15 29.24
C ARG A 313 -1.08 -0.15 29.17
N LEU A 314 -1.60 -0.55 28.01
CA LEU A 314 -3.00 -0.97 27.88
C LEU A 314 -3.31 -2.09 28.88
N ALA A 315 -2.42 -3.08 28.97
CA ALA A 315 -2.54 -4.17 29.93
C ALA A 315 -2.43 -3.69 31.39
N SER A 316 -1.41 -2.91 31.76
CA SER A 316 -1.19 -2.55 33.17
C SER A 316 -2.21 -1.54 33.73
N THR A 317 -2.75 -0.66 32.88
CA THR A 317 -3.73 0.36 33.30
C THR A 317 -5.19 -0.12 33.28
N SER A 318 -5.46 -1.38 32.94
CA SER A 318 -6.82 -1.88 32.74
C SER A 318 -7.59 -2.28 34.00
N GLN A 319 -7.01 -2.14 35.20
CA GLN A 319 -7.60 -2.65 36.43
C GLN A 319 -8.77 -1.79 36.96
N THR A 320 -8.98 -0.60 36.38
CA THR A 320 -10.07 0.32 36.75
C THR A 320 -11.28 0.17 35.82
N SER A 321 -12.48 0.26 36.40
CA SER A 321 -13.75 0.21 35.65
C SER A 321 -13.97 1.43 34.73
N THR A 322 -13.33 2.56 35.05
CA THR A 322 -13.21 3.75 34.19
C THR A 322 -11.85 3.78 33.49
N PRO A 323 -11.74 4.44 32.32
CA PRO A 323 -10.43 4.77 31.77
C PRO A 323 -9.62 5.66 32.73
N GLY A 324 -8.36 5.29 32.94
CA GLY A 324 -7.34 6.24 33.38
C GLY A 324 -7.00 7.25 32.28
N PRO A 325 -6.14 8.23 32.57
CA PRO A 325 -5.72 9.23 31.57
C PRO A 325 -5.09 8.58 30.33
N TRP A 326 -5.19 9.26 29.19
CA TRP A 326 -4.75 8.85 27.86
C TRP A 326 -5.50 7.64 27.25
N ALA A 327 -6.29 6.90 28.03
CA ALA A 327 -7.12 5.79 27.55
C ALA A 327 -8.50 6.26 27.05
N ALA A 328 -8.52 7.19 26.08
CA ALA A 328 -9.75 7.68 25.47
C ALA A 328 -10.37 6.65 24.50
N GLU A 329 -11.70 6.56 24.52
CA GLU A 329 -12.48 5.71 23.62
C GLU A 329 -12.78 6.40 22.28
N TRP A 330 -13.04 5.59 21.25
CA TRP A 330 -13.60 6.01 19.98
C TRP A 330 -15.09 6.33 20.13
N ILE A 331 -15.44 7.61 20.00
CA ILE A 331 -16.79 8.15 20.12
C ILE A 331 -17.27 8.57 18.72
N LYS A 332 -18.49 8.16 18.36
CA LYS A 332 -19.11 8.51 17.09
C LYS A 332 -19.52 10.00 17.10
N LEU A 333 -19.25 10.71 16.01
CA LEU A 333 -19.30 12.17 15.98
C LEU A 333 -20.70 12.76 16.20
N ASP A 334 -21.75 12.02 15.83
CA ASP A 334 -23.14 12.46 15.95
C ASP A 334 -23.74 12.26 17.35
N THR A 335 -23.15 11.42 18.21
CA THR A 335 -23.58 11.24 19.61
C THR A 335 -23.03 12.33 20.54
N ILE A 336 -21.95 13.02 20.13
CA ILE A 336 -21.36 14.13 20.88
C ILE A 336 -22.26 15.36 20.72
N ALA A 337 -22.75 15.94 21.82
CA ALA A 337 -23.54 17.16 21.77
C ALA A 337 -22.79 18.31 21.04
N PRO A 338 -23.47 19.11 20.19
CA PRO A 338 -22.85 20.28 19.59
C PRO A 338 -22.43 21.28 20.69
N PRO A 339 -21.42 22.13 20.44
CA PRO A 339 -21.01 23.14 21.42
C PRO A 339 -22.19 24.05 21.74
N ALA A 340 -22.35 24.39 23.03
CA ALA A 340 -23.42 25.26 23.47
C ALA A 340 -23.33 26.61 22.76
N ALA A 341 -24.44 27.05 22.15
CA ALA A 341 -24.49 28.32 21.45
C ALA A 341 -24.03 29.46 22.38
N PRO A 342 -23.19 30.40 21.91
CA PRO A 342 -22.74 31.51 22.73
C PRO A 342 -23.96 32.28 23.22
N LYS A 343 -24.07 32.46 24.54
CA LYS A 343 -25.15 33.28 25.12
C LYS A 343 -25.09 34.66 24.46
N PRO A 344 -26.23 35.23 24.02
CA PRO A 344 -26.23 36.58 23.48
C PRO A 344 -25.62 37.54 24.52
N PRO A 345 -24.84 38.54 24.10
CA PRO A 345 -24.19 39.47 25.02
C PRO A 345 -25.28 40.13 25.88
N VAL A 346 -25.14 40.03 27.20
CA VAL A 346 -26.05 40.68 28.13
C VAL A 346 -25.93 42.18 27.91
N SER A 347 -27.02 42.81 27.49
CA SER A 347 -27.08 44.25 27.25
C SER A 347 -26.53 45.01 28.47
N ALA A 348 -25.53 45.86 28.25
CA ALA A 348 -24.97 46.68 29.31
C ALA A 348 -26.09 47.56 29.93
N PRO A 349 -26.17 47.68 31.27
CA PRO A 349 -27.19 48.50 31.91
C PRO A 349 -27.12 49.95 31.44
N ILE A 350 -28.28 50.53 31.08
CA ILE A 350 -28.42 51.95 30.82
C ILE A 350 -28.13 52.70 32.14
N PRO A 351 -27.23 53.69 32.19
CA PRO A 351 -26.95 54.44 33.41
C PRO A 351 -28.17 55.30 33.79
N ALA A 352 -28.72 55.06 34.98
CA ALA A 352 -29.73 55.92 35.58
C ALA A 352 -29.11 57.25 36.06
N PRO A 353 -29.88 58.36 36.11
CA PRO A 353 -29.37 59.66 36.52
C PRO A 353 -28.97 59.70 38.01
N VAL A 354 -28.04 60.60 38.33
CA VAL A 354 -27.34 60.69 39.62
C VAL A 354 -28.26 61.14 40.76
N ALA A 355 -28.13 60.49 41.92
CA ALA A 355 -28.57 60.99 43.21
C ALA A 355 -27.40 60.92 44.22
N THR A 356 -27.23 61.96 45.04
CA THR A 356 -26.14 62.10 46.02
C THR A 356 -26.42 61.36 47.36
N PRO A 357 -25.39 61.06 48.17
CA PRO A 357 -25.42 59.96 49.13
C PRO A 357 -25.79 60.32 50.59
N ALA A 358 -26.09 59.28 51.38
CA ALA A 358 -26.02 59.27 52.85
C ALA A 358 -25.38 57.94 53.34
N PRO A 359 -24.74 57.87 54.52
CA PRO A 359 -23.74 56.83 54.80
C PRO A 359 -24.15 55.67 55.76
N VAL A 360 -23.59 54.49 55.46
CA VAL A 360 -23.01 53.46 56.36
C VAL A 360 -23.71 53.09 57.69
N SER A 361 -24.04 51.79 57.84
CA SER A 361 -23.99 51.05 59.12
C SER A 361 -23.77 49.55 58.88
N ALA A 362 -23.34 48.82 59.92
CA ALA A 362 -22.66 47.51 59.84
C ALA A 362 -23.54 46.33 60.42
N PRO A 363 -23.07 45.06 60.59
CA PRO A 363 -23.89 43.91 60.16
C PRO A 363 -24.23 42.80 61.18
N ALA A 364 -25.22 41.97 60.81
CA ALA A 364 -25.52 40.59 61.25
C ALA A 364 -25.93 40.34 62.73
N PRO A 365 -26.85 39.38 62.99
CA PRO A 365 -26.45 37.96 63.17
C PRO A 365 -27.45 36.92 62.55
N ALA A 366 -27.38 35.64 62.96
CA ALA A 366 -28.10 34.47 62.40
C ALA A 366 -28.71 33.58 63.55
N PRO A 367 -29.10 32.27 63.39
CA PRO A 367 -29.81 31.53 62.32
C PRO A 367 -30.97 30.57 62.79
N LYS A 368 -31.87 30.14 61.87
CA LYS A 368 -32.80 28.95 61.93
C LYS A 368 -33.90 28.94 63.04
N PRO A 369 -34.89 27.98 63.08
CA PRO A 369 -35.27 26.86 62.18
C PRO A 369 -36.74 26.94 61.63
N ALA A 370 -37.32 25.83 61.14
CA ALA A 370 -38.72 25.66 60.65
C ALA A 370 -39.53 24.64 61.52
N PRO A 371 -40.89 24.54 61.46
CA PRO A 371 -41.56 23.60 60.50
C PRO A 371 -43.08 23.80 60.12
N ALA A 372 -43.51 23.19 59.00
CA ALA A 372 -44.84 22.54 58.73
C ALA A 372 -46.18 23.38 58.73
N PRO A 373 -47.40 22.80 58.48
CA PRO A 373 -47.90 22.29 57.17
C PRO A 373 -49.40 22.66 56.82
N ALA A 374 -49.99 22.00 55.78
CA ALA A 374 -51.44 21.80 55.44
C ALA A 374 -52.10 22.60 54.25
N ALA A 375 -53.31 22.17 53.82
CA ALA A 375 -54.10 22.55 52.61
C ALA A 375 -55.65 22.47 52.92
N PRO A 376 -56.65 22.25 52.03
CA PRO A 376 -56.87 22.44 50.55
C PRO A 376 -58.26 23.05 50.13
N ALA A 377 -58.55 23.28 48.83
CA ALA A 377 -59.90 23.43 48.18
C ALA A 377 -59.74 23.52 46.62
N SER A 378 -60.52 22.89 45.69
CA SER A 378 -61.98 22.84 45.38
C SER A 378 -62.50 24.08 44.61
N ALA A 379 -63.27 24.05 43.48
CA ALA A 379 -63.67 23.03 42.48
C ALA A 379 -64.18 23.69 41.15
N ALA A 380 -64.71 22.91 40.18
CA ALA A 380 -65.10 23.35 38.82
C ALA A 380 -66.57 23.85 38.65
N PRO A 381 -66.99 24.29 37.43
CA PRO A 381 -67.90 23.43 36.64
C PRO A 381 -67.69 23.40 35.09
N LYS A 382 -68.62 22.73 34.39
CA LYS A 382 -68.67 22.29 32.96
C LYS A 382 -70.01 22.83 32.33
N PRO A 383 -70.61 22.35 31.21
CA PRO A 383 -70.15 21.71 29.94
C PRO A 383 -70.79 22.32 28.64
N ALA A 384 -70.50 21.78 27.43
CA ALA A 384 -71.45 21.40 26.32
C ALA A 384 -70.82 21.33 24.90
N ALA A 385 -71.54 20.75 23.92
CA ALA A 385 -71.21 20.55 22.48
C ALA A 385 -72.56 20.42 21.67
N PRO A 386 -72.72 19.88 20.42
CA PRO A 386 -71.76 19.46 19.35
C PRO A 386 -72.16 19.72 17.84
N ALA A 387 -71.15 19.89 16.95
CA ALA A 387 -71.12 19.52 15.49
C ALA A 387 -72.23 20.10 14.52
N PRO A 388 -72.37 19.74 13.21
CA PRO A 388 -71.52 18.98 12.25
C PRO A 388 -71.42 19.57 10.78
N ILE A 389 -70.93 18.76 9.82
CA ILE A 389 -71.11 18.70 8.33
C ILE A 389 -70.34 19.60 7.30
N THR A 390 -69.73 18.90 6.31
CA THR A 390 -69.49 19.18 4.86
C THR A 390 -68.41 20.13 4.30
N ALA A 391 -67.74 19.57 3.28
CA ALA A 391 -66.66 20.08 2.44
C ALA A 391 -67.04 21.11 1.35
N ALA A 392 -66.00 21.78 0.83
CA ALA A 392 -65.91 22.34 -0.52
C ALA A 392 -64.44 22.35 -1.00
N SER A 393 -64.20 22.63 -2.29
CA SER A 393 -62.87 22.66 -2.94
C SER A 393 -62.75 23.91 -3.82
N ILE A 394 -61.53 24.41 -4.06
CA ILE A 394 -60.98 24.84 -5.39
C ILE A 394 -59.66 25.66 -5.27
N ALA A 395 -58.71 25.28 -6.13
CA ALA A 395 -57.55 25.99 -6.71
C ALA A 395 -56.83 27.19 -6.05
N SER A 396 -55.49 27.14 -6.13
CA SER A 396 -54.60 28.31 -6.26
C SER A 396 -53.59 28.06 -7.40
N LYS A 397 -53.34 29.07 -8.26
CA LYS A 397 -52.28 29.08 -9.30
C LYS A 397 -51.31 30.25 -9.06
N PRO A 398 -50.02 30.16 -9.48
CA PRO A 398 -49.00 31.12 -9.11
C PRO A 398 -48.86 32.32 -10.07
N VAL A 399 -48.23 33.40 -9.59
CA VAL A 399 -47.77 34.57 -10.36
C VAL A 399 -46.31 34.88 -9.97
N ALA A 400 -45.53 35.45 -10.89
CA ALA A 400 -44.06 35.48 -10.84
C ALA A 400 -43.43 36.83 -10.39
N PRO A 401 -42.15 36.85 -9.95
CA PRO A 401 -41.38 38.07 -9.67
C PRO A 401 -40.57 38.56 -10.90
N ARG A 402 -40.17 39.86 -10.89
CA ARG A 402 -39.22 40.48 -11.85
C ARG A 402 -38.50 41.70 -11.21
N PRO A 403 -37.49 42.36 -11.82
CA PRO A 403 -36.09 42.17 -11.38
C PRO A 403 -35.25 43.48 -11.26
N ALA A 404 -33.98 43.34 -10.83
CA ALA A 404 -32.86 44.27 -11.12
C ALA A 404 -31.51 43.58 -10.81
N PRO A 405 -30.35 44.11 -11.26
CA PRO A 405 -29.97 44.38 -12.64
C PRO A 405 -28.60 43.73 -13.02
N SER A 406 -28.17 43.86 -14.28
CA SER A 406 -26.95 43.24 -14.84
C SER A 406 -25.94 44.24 -15.39
N VAL A 407 -24.65 43.87 -15.47
CA VAL A 407 -23.55 44.66 -16.07
C VAL A 407 -22.80 43.81 -17.12
N THR A 408 -22.36 44.45 -18.21
CA THR A 408 -21.72 43.84 -19.40
C THR A 408 -20.33 44.42 -19.65
N PRO A 409 -19.48 43.76 -20.48
CA PRO A 409 -19.00 44.43 -21.70
C PRO A 409 -18.97 43.53 -22.97
N ALA A 410 -18.47 44.06 -24.09
CA ALA A 410 -18.82 43.68 -25.46
C ALA A 410 -17.75 42.87 -26.28
N PRO A 411 -18.04 42.37 -27.51
CA PRO A 411 -17.23 41.39 -28.25
C PRO A 411 -16.74 41.82 -29.67
N PHE A 412 -16.18 40.86 -30.45
CA PHE A 412 -15.73 40.88 -31.87
C PHE A 412 -14.29 41.38 -32.19
N PRO A 413 -13.66 41.01 -33.35
CA PRO A 413 -14.17 40.26 -34.51
C PRO A 413 -13.36 39.02 -34.98
N LEU A 414 -13.87 38.34 -36.03
CA LEU A 414 -13.20 37.34 -36.89
C LEU A 414 -12.61 37.99 -38.16
N PRO A 415 -11.84 37.22 -38.97
CA PRO A 415 -11.78 37.38 -40.42
C PRO A 415 -12.26 36.12 -41.19
N ASP A 416 -12.85 36.33 -42.37
CA ASP A 416 -13.35 35.28 -43.29
C ASP A 416 -12.25 34.71 -44.24
N ALA A 417 -12.54 33.60 -44.95
CA ALA A 417 -12.92 33.65 -46.39
C ALA A 417 -12.64 32.37 -47.26
N VAL A 418 -13.72 31.85 -47.87
CA VAL A 418 -13.88 31.11 -49.16
C VAL A 418 -13.28 29.69 -49.43
N LEU A 419 -14.06 28.95 -50.25
CA LEU A 419 -13.79 27.74 -51.07
C LEU A 419 -13.84 26.37 -50.35
N SER A 420 -14.42 25.30 -50.92
CA SER A 420 -15.53 25.11 -51.89
C SER A 420 -15.82 23.60 -51.98
N ALA A 421 -17.08 23.16 -52.10
CA ALA A 421 -17.42 21.73 -52.26
C ALA A 421 -17.22 21.24 -53.71
N PRO A 422 -17.16 19.90 -53.94
CA PRO A 422 -18.33 19.31 -54.61
C PRO A 422 -18.73 17.86 -54.24
N ARG A 423 -20.05 17.67 -54.13
CA ARG A 423 -20.90 16.54 -54.62
C ARG A 423 -20.49 15.06 -54.48
N LYS A 424 -21.42 14.33 -53.85
CA LYS A 424 -21.75 12.89 -53.94
C LYS A 424 -22.00 12.42 -55.40
N PRO A 425 -21.67 11.15 -55.74
CA PRO A 425 -22.70 10.11 -55.97
C PRO A 425 -22.35 8.80 -55.21
N ALA A 426 -23.28 8.13 -54.51
CA ALA A 426 -24.31 7.17 -54.99
C ALA A 426 -23.75 5.76 -55.29
N ALA A 427 -24.43 4.72 -54.76
CA ALA A 427 -24.07 3.31 -54.93
C ALA A 427 -24.62 2.73 -56.26
N PRO A 428 -24.15 1.54 -56.67
CA PRO A 428 -25.02 0.36 -56.51
C PRO A 428 -24.29 -0.89 -55.97
N ALA A 429 -25.04 -1.98 -55.76
CA ALA A 429 -24.55 -3.27 -55.27
C ALA A 429 -24.65 -4.37 -56.34
N THR A 430 -23.85 -5.44 -56.24
CA THR A 430 -24.14 -6.78 -56.83
C THR A 430 -23.15 -7.87 -56.37
N LEU A 431 -23.68 -9.06 -56.01
CA LEU A 431 -23.12 -10.42 -56.23
C LEU A 431 -21.75 -10.79 -55.55
N THR A 432 -21.38 -12.04 -55.22
CA THR A 432 -22.12 -13.33 -55.22
C THR A 432 -21.61 -14.30 -54.14
N ALA A 433 -22.48 -15.26 -53.82
CA ALA A 433 -22.29 -16.41 -52.92
C ALA A 433 -21.15 -17.40 -53.25
N ALA A 434 -20.78 -18.19 -52.23
CA ALA A 434 -20.45 -19.61 -52.35
C ALA A 434 -20.77 -20.35 -51.04
N ALA A 435 -21.35 -21.55 -51.10
CA ALA A 435 -21.62 -22.41 -49.95
C ALA A 435 -21.57 -23.90 -50.34
N VAL A 436 -21.02 -24.74 -49.47
CA VAL A 436 -20.88 -26.21 -49.65
C VAL A 436 -21.15 -26.87 -48.28
N VAL A 437 -22.41 -27.27 -48.00
CA VAL A 437 -22.95 -28.64 -48.10
C VAL A 437 -22.63 -29.54 -46.89
N ALA A 438 -23.69 -29.98 -46.20
CA ALA A 438 -23.72 -31.13 -45.27
C ALA A 438 -24.41 -32.34 -45.95
N PRO A 439 -24.46 -33.55 -45.35
CA PRO A 439 -25.72 -33.92 -44.68
C PRO A 439 -25.69 -35.00 -43.57
N GLY A 440 -26.69 -34.96 -42.67
CA GLY A 440 -27.35 -36.13 -42.05
C GLY A 440 -26.77 -36.68 -40.73
N ARG A 441 -27.55 -37.40 -39.89
CA ARG A 441 -29.01 -37.69 -39.94
C ARG A 441 -29.56 -38.01 -38.53
N GLU A 442 -30.87 -37.84 -38.37
CA GLU A 442 -31.75 -38.01 -37.18
C GLU A 442 -32.24 -39.49 -36.99
N PRO A 443 -33.19 -39.89 -36.08
CA PRO A 443 -33.82 -39.25 -34.88
C PRO A 443 -34.16 -40.22 -33.67
N VAL A 444 -35.00 -39.73 -32.70
CA VAL A 444 -35.91 -40.40 -31.70
C VAL A 444 -35.42 -41.34 -30.58
N ALA A 445 -35.94 -41.17 -29.33
CA ALA A 445 -36.93 -42.09 -28.67
C ALA A 445 -37.22 -41.82 -27.15
N SER A 446 -38.51 -41.60 -26.86
CA SER A 446 -39.32 -41.66 -25.61
C SER A 446 -38.84 -42.35 -24.29
N ALA A 447 -39.37 -41.84 -23.16
CA ALA A 447 -39.37 -42.45 -21.81
C ALA A 447 -40.56 -43.43 -21.56
N PRO A 448 -40.61 -44.13 -20.40
CA PRO A 448 -41.78 -43.99 -19.51
C PRO A 448 -41.45 -43.95 -17.98
N VAL A 449 -42.48 -44.03 -17.11
CA VAL A 449 -42.47 -43.66 -15.68
C VAL A 449 -42.89 -44.82 -14.75
N ALA A 450 -42.24 -44.97 -13.58
CA ALA A 450 -42.79 -45.68 -12.39
C ALA A 450 -42.13 -45.24 -11.05
N LYS A 451 -42.77 -45.55 -9.92
CA LYS A 451 -42.41 -45.32 -8.49
C LYS A 451 -42.95 -46.51 -7.65
N PRO A 452 -42.85 -46.55 -6.30
CA PRO A 452 -41.71 -46.34 -5.38
C PRO A 452 -41.54 -47.51 -4.38
N VAL A 453 -40.42 -47.58 -3.63
CA VAL A 453 -40.30 -48.38 -2.38
C VAL A 453 -39.47 -47.63 -1.33
N MET A 454 -39.81 -47.76 -0.04
CA MET A 454 -39.08 -47.19 1.11
C MET A 454 -38.27 -48.26 1.86
N ALA A 455 -37.10 -47.90 2.38
CA ALA A 455 -36.34 -48.69 3.37
C ALA A 455 -35.63 -47.76 4.38
N LYS A 456 -35.25 -48.31 5.55
CA LYS A 456 -34.70 -47.55 6.71
C LYS A 456 -33.20 -47.23 6.58
N PRO A 457 -32.68 -46.24 7.34
CA PRO A 457 -31.30 -45.76 7.19
C PRO A 457 -30.25 -46.71 7.77
N THR A 458 -29.05 -46.65 7.19
CA THR A 458 -27.82 -47.31 7.65
C THR A 458 -26.75 -46.29 8.07
N ALA A 459 -25.84 -46.72 8.94
CA ALA A 459 -24.78 -45.89 9.53
C ALA A 459 -23.70 -45.46 8.50
N PRO A 460 -22.94 -44.36 8.76
CA PRO A 460 -21.94 -43.86 7.82
C PRO A 460 -20.76 -44.84 7.64
N THR A 461 -20.28 -44.96 6.41
CA THR A 461 -19.04 -45.69 6.07
C THR A 461 -17.83 -44.74 6.22
N PRO A 462 -16.64 -45.20 6.68
CA PRO A 462 -15.49 -44.33 6.91
C PRO A 462 -14.89 -43.72 5.64
N ALA A 463 -14.17 -42.61 5.80
CA ALA A 463 -13.36 -42.00 4.75
C ALA A 463 -12.13 -42.86 4.36
N PRO A 464 -11.64 -42.79 3.11
CA PRO A 464 -10.42 -43.48 2.69
C PRO A 464 -9.17 -42.87 3.36
N ALA A 465 -8.23 -43.72 3.77
CA ALA A 465 -6.98 -43.30 4.39
C ALA A 465 -5.96 -42.77 3.36
N PRO A 466 -5.10 -41.80 3.72
CA PRO A 466 -4.08 -41.24 2.83
C PRO A 466 -2.86 -42.16 2.66
N ALA A 467 -2.20 -42.05 1.50
CA ALA A 467 -0.92 -42.70 1.24
C ALA A 467 0.26 -41.97 1.95
N PRO A 468 1.35 -42.66 2.32
CA PRO A 468 2.39 -42.11 3.19
C PRO A 468 3.43 -41.22 2.47
N ALA A 469 4.00 -40.28 3.22
CA ALA A 469 5.11 -39.42 2.78
C ALA A 469 6.49 -40.03 3.14
N PRO A 470 7.56 -39.77 2.36
CA PRO A 470 8.92 -40.22 2.67
C PRO A 470 9.59 -39.37 3.76
N ALA A 471 10.40 -40.00 4.62
CA ALA A 471 11.02 -39.38 5.79
C ALA A 471 12.47 -38.88 5.56
N LYS A 472 12.97 -38.01 6.45
CA LYS A 472 14.34 -37.45 6.45
C LYS A 472 15.28 -38.19 7.42
N ALA A 473 16.56 -38.27 7.05
CA ALA A 473 17.73 -38.46 7.92
C ALA A 473 18.89 -37.65 7.28
N ALA A 474 19.57 -36.71 7.94
CA ALA A 474 20.51 -36.78 9.08
C ALA A 474 21.98 -36.72 8.57
N ILE A 475 22.87 -36.01 9.29
CA ILE A 475 24.20 -35.57 8.81
C ILE A 475 25.28 -35.76 9.90
N ALA A 476 26.48 -36.23 9.52
CA ALA A 476 27.84 -35.99 10.10
C ALA A 476 28.77 -37.22 9.94
N PRO A 477 30.12 -37.11 10.01
CA PRO A 477 31.03 -35.97 9.74
C PRO A 477 32.27 -36.37 8.87
N VAL A 478 33.39 -35.62 8.98
CA VAL A 478 34.82 -35.94 8.64
C VAL A 478 35.41 -35.33 7.33
N ALA A 479 36.74 -35.06 7.37
CA ALA A 479 37.64 -34.44 6.37
C ALA A 479 39.00 -35.23 6.36
N PRO A 480 40.07 -34.94 5.57
CA PRO A 480 40.34 -33.81 4.65
C PRO A 480 40.89 -34.23 3.25
N ALA A 481 41.71 -33.38 2.60
CA ALA A 481 42.26 -33.45 1.21
C ALA A 481 43.52 -34.39 1.08
N PRO A 482 44.32 -34.48 -0.04
CA PRO A 482 44.34 -33.66 -1.29
C PRO A 482 44.77 -34.32 -2.66
N SER A 483 44.74 -33.49 -3.73
CA SER A 483 45.71 -33.43 -4.87
C SER A 483 45.59 -34.33 -6.14
N ALA A 484 46.25 -33.83 -7.21
CA ALA A 484 46.68 -34.43 -8.49
C ALA A 484 45.70 -34.52 -9.70
N ALA A 485 46.30 -34.57 -10.90
CA ALA A 485 45.72 -34.48 -12.27
C ALA A 485 46.28 -35.66 -13.14
N PRO A 486 46.08 -35.81 -14.49
CA PRO A 486 45.59 -34.87 -15.51
C PRO A 486 44.58 -35.45 -16.56
N THR A 487 44.35 -34.71 -17.65
CA THR A 487 43.43 -35.01 -18.78
C THR A 487 44.07 -35.86 -19.89
N PRO A 488 43.30 -36.33 -20.91
CA PRO A 488 43.32 -35.60 -22.19
C PRO A 488 42.01 -35.60 -23.05
N LYS A 489 41.84 -34.51 -23.84
CA LYS A 489 41.28 -34.34 -25.23
C LYS A 489 40.12 -35.24 -25.78
N PRO A 490 39.24 -34.67 -26.64
CA PRO A 490 39.58 -34.56 -28.07
C PRO A 490 39.20 -33.22 -28.75
N ALA A 491 39.47 -33.12 -30.07
CA ALA A 491 39.27 -31.94 -30.95
C ALA A 491 37.89 -32.00 -31.65
N ALA A 492 37.17 -30.90 -31.90
CA ALA A 492 37.26 -29.92 -33.01
C ALA A 492 36.87 -30.47 -34.40
N SER A 493 36.28 -29.69 -35.33
CA SER A 493 35.95 -28.24 -35.38
C SER A 493 34.45 -28.06 -35.77
N SER A 494 33.87 -27.07 -36.45
CA SER A 494 34.25 -25.87 -37.26
C SER A 494 32.96 -25.01 -37.48
N SER A 495 32.98 -23.74 -37.94
CA SER A 495 33.96 -22.63 -37.90
C SER A 495 33.27 -21.31 -38.33
N SER A 496 33.88 -20.15 -38.02
CA SER A 496 33.55 -18.82 -38.60
C SER A 496 34.76 -17.88 -38.45
N ALA A 497 34.81 -16.74 -39.15
CA ALA A 497 36.03 -15.91 -39.24
C ALA A 497 35.79 -14.39 -39.48
N SER A 498 36.63 -13.54 -38.86
CA SER A 498 37.02 -12.17 -39.29
C SER A 498 38.20 -11.64 -38.43
N ASP A 499 38.96 -10.67 -38.94
CA ASP A 499 40.08 -9.93 -38.30
C ASP A 499 39.58 -8.53 -37.78
N SER A 500 40.29 -7.58 -37.14
CA SER A 500 41.73 -7.23 -37.05
C SER A 500 42.17 -6.58 -35.69
N PRO A 501 43.49 -6.47 -35.38
CA PRO A 501 43.98 -6.26 -34.01
C PRO A 501 44.52 -4.85 -33.65
N LYS A 502 45.07 -4.70 -32.43
CA LYS A 502 45.53 -3.44 -31.78
C LYS A 502 46.89 -3.61 -31.05
N PRO A 503 47.80 -2.58 -31.01
CA PRO A 503 49.17 -2.69 -30.46
C PRO A 503 49.42 -2.01 -29.08
N ALA A 504 50.59 -2.25 -28.45
CA ALA A 504 51.09 -1.56 -27.24
C ALA A 504 52.64 -1.64 -27.05
N SER A 505 53.28 -0.62 -26.43
CA SER A 505 54.72 -0.51 -25.98
C SER A 505 55.03 0.93 -25.48
N PRO A 506 56.19 1.27 -24.86
CA PRO A 506 57.00 0.60 -23.82
C PRO A 506 57.48 1.56 -22.66
N GLU A 507 58.41 1.16 -21.78
CA GLU A 507 58.88 1.93 -20.58
C GLU A 507 60.44 2.07 -20.45
N LYS A 508 60.98 2.71 -19.37
CA LYS A 508 62.34 3.30 -19.27
C LYS A 508 63.04 3.10 -17.89
N PRO A 509 64.40 3.01 -17.77
CA PRO A 509 65.13 2.62 -16.53
C PRO A 509 65.86 3.75 -15.73
N ALA A 510 66.51 3.39 -14.60
CA ALA A 510 67.29 4.25 -13.67
C ALA A 510 68.61 3.61 -13.10
N ALA A 511 69.29 4.22 -12.10
CA ALA A 511 70.76 4.16 -11.87
C ALA A 511 71.29 3.53 -10.52
N PRO A 512 72.62 3.27 -10.33
CA PRO A 512 73.18 2.31 -9.32
C PRO A 512 74.20 2.86 -8.25
N LYS A 513 74.75 2.01 -7.34
CA LYS A 513 76.04 2.23 -6.59
C LYS A 513 76.65 1.04 -5.78
N LYS A 514 77.98 0.81 -5.98
CA LYS A 514 79.09 0.33 -5.06
C LYS A 514 79.06 -0.99 -4.23
N SER A 515 80.08 -1.87 -4.41
CA SER A 515 81.15 -2.30 -3.45
C SER A 515 81.88 -3.62 -3.88
N VAL A 516 82.88 -4.15 -3.14
CA VAL A 516 83.99 -5.04 -3.67
C VAL A 516 84.37 -6.25 -2.73
N PRO A 517 85.45 -7.08 -2.92
CA PRO A 517 85.46 -8.58 -3.09
C PRO A 517 86.06 -9.36 -1.87
N PRO A 518 86.64 -10.62 -1.91
CA PRO A 518 86.83 -11.72 -2.92
C PRO A 518 86.38 -13.12 -2.35
N PRO A 519 87.04 -14.34 -2.43
CA PRO A 519 88.04 -14.99 -3.34
C PRO A 519 87.83 -16.51 -3.74
N VAL A 520 88.65 -17.04 -4.69
CA VAL A 520 89.47 -18.32 -4.76
C VAL A 520 89.02 -19.59 -3.98
N PRO A 521 88.99 -20.86 -4.53
CA PRO A 521 90.06 -21.53 -5.33
C PRO A 521 89.68 -22.46 -6.54
N LEU A 522 90.74 -23.04 -7.16
CA LEU A 522 90.79 -24.14 -8.18
C LEU A 522 90.97 -25.53 -7.46
N PRO A 523 91.26 -26.73 -8.08
CA PRO A 523 91.64 -27.09 -9.48
C PRO A 523 91.14 -28.47 -10.04
N VAL A 524 91.80 -28.99 -11.10
CA VAL A 524 92.03 -30.40 -11.55
C VAL A 524 91.39 -30.88 -12.89
N ASN A 525 92.25 -31.57 -13.67
CA ASN A 525 92.14 -32.09 -15.04
C ASN A 525 91.12 -33.22 -15.27
N THR A 526 90.78 -33.49 -16.55
CA THR A 526 91.15 -34.76 -17.23
C THR A 526 91.03 -34.70 -18.77
N LEU A 527 91.84 -35.50 -19.48
CA LEU A 527 91.79 -35.82 -20.92
C LEU A 527 92.16 -37.30 -21.11
N PRO A 528 91.54 -38.00 -22.07
CA PRO A 528 92.28 -38.69 -23.15
C PRO A 528 91.52 -38.64 -24.52
N MET A 529 92.00 -39.16 -25.66
CA MET A 529 93.32 -39.22 -26.36
C MET A 529 93.15 -39.94 -27.73
N ALA A 530 94.21 -39.97 -28.56
CA ALA A 530 94.43 -40.83 -29.76
C ALA A 530 93.68 -40.50 -31.08
N GLU A 531 94.20 -40.74 -32.31
CA GLU A 531 95.55 -41.03 -32.88
C GLU A 531 95.50 -40.70 -34.41
N MET A 532 96.46 -40.00 -35.06
CA MET A 532 97.75 -40.41 -35.70
C MET A 532 97.63 -41.22 -37.03
N PRO A 533 98.67 -41.35 -37.93
CA PRO A 533 100.14 -41.28 -37.68
C PRO A 533 101.11 -40.66 -38.76
N VAL A 534 102.44 -40.61 -38.44
CA VAL A 534 103.68 -40.65 -39.33
C VAL A 534 104.03 -39.39 -40.21
N GLU A 535 105.26 -38.99 -40.61
CA GLU A 535 106.71 -38.99 -40.16
C GLU A 535 107.56 -38.08 -41.14
N LEU A 536 108.86 -37.72 -40.98
CA LEU A 536 109.66 -37.32 -39.80
C LEU A 536 110.97 -36.46 -40.11
N PRO A 537 112.12 -36.92 -40.68
CA PRO A 537 113.46 -36.26 -40.51
C PRO A 537 114.29 -36.06 -41.84
N TRP A 538 115.61 -35.70 -41.94
CA TRP A 538 116.76 -35.59 -40.99
C TRP A 538 117.75 -34.39 -41.29
N HIS A 539 119.09 -34.55 -41.26
CA HIS A 539 120.00 -33.52 -40.70
C HIS A 539 121.52 -33.41 -41.10
N LYS A 540 122.01 -32.15 -41.22
CA LYS A 540 123.25 -31.51 -40.61
C LYS A 540 124.75 -31.89 -40.94
N ASN A 541 125.55 -30.84 -41.20
CA ASN A 541 126.89 -30.49 -40.62
C ASN A 541 128.27 -31.00 -41.19
N PRO A 542 129.45 -30.35 -40.86
CA PRO A 542 130.55 -30.09 -41.84
C PRO A 542 132.05 -30.22 -41.39
N VAL A 543 132.99 -29.65 -42.19
CA VAL A 543 134.41 -29.18 -41.94
C VAL A 543 135.60 -30.12 -42.32
N ALA A 544 136.74 -29.50 -42.76
CA ALA A 544 138.17 -29.97 -42.84
C ALA A 544 138.76 -30.47 -44.21
N VAL A 545 140.09 -30.44 -44.54
CA VAL A 545 141.24 -29.52 -44.22
C VAL A 545 142.55 -29.77 -45.08
N MET A 546 143.32 -28.71 -45.43
CA MET A 546 144.79 -28.57 -45.74
C MET A 546 145.62 -29.40 -46.80
N THR A 547 146.40 -28.65 -47.64
CA THR A 547 147.79 -28.87 -48.20
C THR A 547 148.17 -30.06 -49.13
N LEU A 548 149.21 -30.00 -50.00
CA LEU A 548 149.95 -28.92 -50.73
C LEU A 548 150.94 -29.49 -51.81
N ALA A 549 150.81 -29.09 -53.10
CA ALA A 549 151.82 -29.23 -54.18
C ALA A 549 151.40 -28.38 -55.42
N VAL A 550 152.20 -27.68 -56.27
CA VAL A 550 153.65 -27.31 -56.40
C VAL A 550 154.48 -28.05 -57.51
N ILE A 551 155.30 -27.25 -58.26
CA ILE A 551 156.21 -27.51 -59.43
C ILE A 551 155.73 -28.31 -60.68
N VAL A 552 154.69 -27.82 -61.35
CA VAL A 552 154.73 -27.61 -62.84
C VAL A 552 154.32 -26.16 -63.17
N LEU A 553 154.63 -25.25 -62.24
CA LEU A 553 154.29 -23.84 -62.31
C LEU A 553 155.22 -23.10 -63.27
N LEU A 554 154.65 -22.32 -64.20
CA LEU A 554 154.94 -20.89 -64.42
C LEU A 554 154.25 -20.34 -65.70
N GLY A 555 153.99 -21.19 -66.70
CA GLY A 555 153.52 -20.73 -68.02
C GLY A 555 152.07 -20.22 -68.12
N LEU A 556 151.14 -20.70 -67.28
CA LEU A 556 149.70 -20.43 -67.43
C LEU A 556 149.14 -19.31 -66.52
N GLY A 557 149.93 -18.82 -65.55
CA GLY A 557 149.42 -17.99 -64.46
C GLY A 557 148.92 -16.58 -64.87
N GLY A 558 149.53 -15.98 -65.89
CA GLY A 558 149.26 -14.58 -66.25
C GLY A 558 147.86 -14.33 -66.85
N TYR A 559 147.29 -15.30 -67.56
CA TYR A 559 146.04 -15.12 -68.32
C TYR A 559 144.79 -15.17 -67.43
N LEU A 560 144.74 -16.09 -66.47
CA LEU A 560 143.56 -16.34 -65.64
C LEU A 560 143.33 -15.26 -64.56
N ILE A 561 144.40 -14.60 -64.09
CA ILE A 561 144.31 -13.55 -63.05
C ILE A 561 143.65 -12.28 -63.60
N VAL A 562 143.84 -11.95 -64.89
CA VAL A 562 143.19 -10.79 -65.52
C VAL A 562 141.71 -11.06 -65.82
N GLN A 563 141.34 -12.33 -66.07
CA GLN A 563 139.94 -12.70 -66.34
C GLN A 563 139.09 -12.74 -65.05
N SER A 564 139.64 -13.21 -63.93
CA SER A 564 138.89 -13.31 -62.66
C SER A 564 138.49 -11.94 -62.10
N GLN A 565 139.34 -10.91 -62.23
CA GLN A 565 139.01 -9.56 -61.77
C GLN A 565 137.88 -8.90 -62.58
N ARG A 566 137.70 -9.24 -63.86
CA ARG A 566 136.57 -8.76 -64.67
C ARG A 566 135.24 -9.42 -64.27
N ALA A 567 135.26 -10.71 -63.92
CA ALA A 567 134.06 -11.42 -63.44
C ALA A 567 133.61 -10.94 -62.04
N ALA A 568 134.56 -10.61 -61.16
CA ALA A 568 134.25 -10.05 -59.83
C ALA A 568 133.59 -8.66 -59.93
N ALA A 569 134.04 -7.82 -60.86
CA ALA A 569 133.51 -6.47 -61.05
C ALA A 569 132.06 -6.45 -61.55
N SER A 570 131.67 -7.34 -62.48
CA SER A 570 130.30 -7.42 -62.98
C SER A 570 129.31 -7.90 -61.92
N LEU A 571 129.68 -8.94 -61.16
CA LEU A 571 128.81 -9.53 -60.15
C LEU A 571 128.53 -8.57 -58.98
N ALA A 572 129.53 -7.76 -58.59
CA ALA A 572 129.35 -6.73 -57.57
C ALA A 572 128.37 -5.63 -58.02
N ALA A 573 128.53 -5.11 -59.25
CA ALA A 573 127.69 -4.05 -59.80
C ALA A 573 126.22 -4.49 -60.01
N GLU A 574 125.99 -5.75 -60.36
CA GLU A 574 124.65 -6.32 -60.48
C GLU A 574 123.97 -6.48 -59.11
N LYS A 575 124.72 -6.97 -58.10
CA LYS A 575 124.20 -7.13 -56.75
C LYS A 575 123.76 -5.80 -56.14
N THR A 576 124.57 -4.74 -56.24
CA THR A 576 124.18 -3.41 -55.72
C THR A 576 122.92 -2.85 -56.39
N ARG A 577 122.72 -3.09 -57.70
CA ARG A 577 121.48 -2.70 -58.40
C ARG A 577 120.25 -3.49 -57.93
N THR A 578 120.44 -4.75 -57.54
CA THR A 578 119.36 -5.60 -57.04
C THR A 578 118.98 -5.20 -55.61
N ASP A 579 119.98 -4.98 -54.76
CA ASP A 579 119.80 -4.51 -53.38
C ASP A 579 119.15 -3.11 -53.35
N GLN A 580 119.52 -2.19 -54.26
CA GLN A 580 118.86 -0.87 -54.39
C GLN A 580 117.40 -1.00 -54.84
N ARG A 581 117.08 -1.83 -55.83
CA ARG A 581 115.69 -2.08 -56.24
C ARG A 581 114.85 -2.63 -55.09
N LEU A 582 115.40 -3.55 -54.30
CA LEU A 582 114.71 -4.12 -53.15
C LEU A 582 114.45 -3.07 -52.06
N GLN A 583 115.42 -2.16 -51.80
CA GLN A 583 115.23 -1.05 -50.86
C GLN A 583 114.19 -0.04 -51.34
N ASP A 584 114.21 0.35 -52.62
CA ASP A 584 113.20 1.24 -53.21
C ASP A 584 111.79 0.62 -53.16
N GLU A 585 111.67 -0.68 -53.42
CA GLU A 585 110.40 -1.41 -53.37
C GLU A 585 109.86 -1.54 -51.92
N ILE A 586 110.73 -1.84 -50.95
CA ILE A 586 110.37 -1.83 -49.52
C ILE A 586 109.97 -0.43 -49.04
N ALA A 587 110.68 0.62 -49.45
CA ALA A 587 110.35 2.01 -49.11
C ALA A 587 109.00 2.43 -49.71
N LYS A 588 108.74 2.05 -50.97
CA LYS A 588 107.50 2.34 -51.70
C LYS A 588 106.31 1.59 -51.11
N ASN A 589 106.48 0.32 -50.74
CA ASN A 589 105.45 -0.46 -50.05
C ASN A 589 105.11 0.16 -48.69
N ARG A 590 106.09 0.48 -47.85
CA ARG A 590 105.86 1.18 -46.56
C ARG A 590 105.17 2.53 -46.72
N LEU A 591 105.47 3.28 -47.77
CA LEU A 591 104.77 4.54 -48.08
C LEU A 591 103.30 4.29 -48.45
N SER A 592 103.02 3.23 -49.22
CA SER A 592 101.65 2.85 -49.60
C SER A 592 100.84 2.27 -48.42
N GLU A 593 101.46 1.46 -47.55
CA GLU A 593 100.86 0.93 -46.32
C GLU A 593 100.50 2.08 -45.37
N LYS A 594 101.42 3.02 -45.15
CA LYS A 594 101.15 4.17 -44.29
C LYS A 594 100.05 5.06 -44.88
N LYS A 595 100.08 5.35 -46.18
CA LYS A 595 99.01 6.12 -46.84
C LYS A 595 97.65 5.39 -46.75
N ALA A 596 97.61 4.08 -46.93
CA ALA A 596 96.38 3.30 -46.78
C ALA A 596 95.87 3.28 -45.32
N HIS A 597 96.76 3.29 -44.33
CA HIS A 597 96.41 3.42 -42.92
C HIS A 597 95.84 4.82 -42.59
N ASP A 598 96.52 5.87 -43.03
CA ASP A 598 96.09 7.27 -42.84
C ASP A 598 94.72 7.52 -43.54
N GLU A 599 94.50 6.97 -44.73
CA GLU A 599 93.20 7.01 -45.42
C GLU A 599 92.11 6.16 -44.73
N ALA A 600 92.46 5.03 -44.11
CA ALA A 600 91.51 4.20 -43.37
C ALA A 600 91.09 4.85 -42.03
N GLU A 601 92.02 5.49 -41.31
CA GLU A 601 91.73 6.31 -40.13
C GLU A 601 90.85 7.51 -40.50
N ALA A 602 91.16 8.21 -41.59
CA ALA A 602 90.34 9.31 -42.09
C ALA A 602 88.90 8.86 -42.45
N ARG A 603 88.76 7.70 -43.12
CA ARG A 603 87.44 7.10 -43.43
C ARG A 603 86.67 6.75 -42.15
N LYS A 604 87.26 6.03 -41.19
CA LYS A 604 86.62 5.70 -39.91
C LYS A 604 86.15 6.94 -39.16
N LYS A 605 86.95 7.99 -39.14
CA LYS A 605 86.62 9.24 -38.43
C LYS A 605 85.44 9.96 -39.08
N LEU A 606 85.41 10.01 -40.42
CA LEU A 606 84.31 10.60 -41.18
C LEU A 606 83.03 9.74 -41.09
N GLU A 607 83.18 8.41 -41.08
CA GLU A 607 82.09 7.46 -40.84
C GLU A 607 81.50 7.62 -39.43
N GLN A 608 82.32 7.69 -38.38
CA GLN A 608 81.87 8.01 -37.01
C GLN A 608 81.19 9.37 -36.92
N GLU A 609 81.74 10.42 -37.54
CA GLU A 609 81.12 11.75 -37.55
C GLU A 609 79.77 11.73 -38.27
N SER A 610 79.66 10.98 -39.37
CA SER A 610 78.39 10.78 -40.09
C SER A 610 77.37 9.99 -39.26
N ALA A 611 77.79 8.92 -38.57
CA ALA A 611 76.94 8.12 -37.70
C ALA A 611 76.42 8.94 -36.50
N ILE A 612 77.26 9.79 -35.91
CA ILE A 612 76.86 10.71 -34.84
C ILE A 612 75.87 11.75 -35.36
N LYS A 613 76.08 12.31 -36.57
CA LYS A 613 75.15 13.24 -37.21
C LYS A 613 73.80 12.59 -37.56
N VAL A 614 73.79 11.36 -38.06
CA VAL A 614 72.56 10.60 -38.31
C VAL A 614 71.83 10.29 -37.00
N ALA A 615 72.52 9.74 -35.99
CA ALA A 615 71.91 9.40 -34.70
C ALA A 615 71.37 10.63 -33.95
N THR A 616 72.02 11.80 -34.06
CA THR A 616 71.51 13.04 -33.46
C THR A 616 70.33 13.63 -34.23
N ALA A 617 70.32 13.56 -35.57
CA ALA A 617 69.18 13.94 -36.39
C ALA A 617 67.96 13.02 -36.15
N GLU A 618 68.19 11.71 -36.05
CA GLU A 618 67.14 10.72 -35.79
C GLU A 618 66.58 10.83 -34.36
N ALA A 619 67.44 11.00 -33.35
CA ALA A 619 66.98 11.30 -31.99
C ALA A 619 66.23 12.65 -31.90
N GLY A 620 66.61 13.64 -32.72
CA GLY A 620 65.87 14.89 -32.88
C GLY A 620 64.48 14.68 -33.47
N ARG A 621 64.39 13.91 -34.57
CA ARG A 621 63.12 13.52 -35.19
C ARG A 621 62.22 12.75 -34.23
N GLN A 622 62.75 11.74 -33.52
CA GLN A 622 61.98 10.94 -32.57
C GLN A 622 61.44 11.78 -31.40
N ARG A 623 62.18 12.80 -30.93
CA ARG A 623 61.68 13.77 -29.94
C ARG A 623 60.59 14.65 -30.52
N ALA A 624 60.79 15.24 -31.69
CA ALA A 624 59.78 16.07 -32.34
C ALA A 624 58.49 15.28 -32.64
N GLU A 625 58.60 14.01 -33.04
CA GLU A 625 57.46 13.12 -33.26
C GLU A 625 56.76 12.72 -31.96
N ALA A 626 57.52 12.49 -30.87
CA ALA A 626 56.95 12.27 -29.54
C ALA A 626 56.26 13.52 -28.96
N GLU A 627 56.83 14.71 -29.15
CA GLU A 627 56.26 16.00 -28.74
C GLU A 627 55.02 16.37 -29.57
N ALA A 628 55.03 16.10 -30.89
CA ALA A 628 53.86 16.22 -31.75
C ALA A 628 52.75 15.23 -31.32
N ARG A 629 53.10 13.98 -30.99
CA ARG A 629 52.15 12.98 -30.49
C ARG A 629 51.59 13.33 -29.12
N ALA A 630 52.42 13.87 -28.22
CA ALA A 630 52.01 14.31 -26.88
C ALA A 630 51.11 15.54 -26.94
N SER A 631 51.44 16.54 -27.78
CA SER A 631 50.60 17.72 -27.98
C SER A 631 49.28 17.39 -28.70
N ALA A 632 49.30 16.50 -29.70
CA ALA A 632 48.08 15.99 -30.32
C ALA A 632 47.18 15.22 -29.32
N ALA A 633 47.77 14.37 -28.47
CA ALA A 633 47.04 13.67 -27.41
C ALA A 633 46.50 14.63 -26.33
N ALA A 634 47.26 15.67 -25.96
CA ALA A 634 46.82 16.70 -25.03
C ALA A 634 45.70 17.58 -25.61
N ARG A 635 45.74 17.87 -26.92
CA ARG A 635 44.64 18.51 -27.64
C ARG A 635 43.40 17.63 -27.61
N LEU A 636 43.52 16.36 -27.99
CA LEU A 636 42.43 15.39 -28.06
C LEU A 636 41.80 15.09 -26.69
N ALA A 637 42.58 15.05 -25.60
CA ALA A 637 42.07 14.89 -24.24
C ALA A 637 41.35 16.15 -23.70
N ASN A 638 41.72 17.33 -24.21
CA ASN A 638 41.10 18.61 -23.87
C ASN A 638 40.06 19.09 -24.90
N ALA A 639 39.88 18.38 -26.01
CA ALA A 639 38.83 18.58 -26.98
C ALA A 639 37.45 18.45 -26.33
N ARG A 640 36.52 19.30 -26.76
CA ARG A 640 35.16 19.38 -26.23
C ARG A 640 34.15 19.39 -27.37
N GLY A 641 32.90 19.09 -27.04
CA GLY A 641 31.78 19.21 -27.96
C GLY A 641 30.48 19.53 -27.22
N THR A 642 29.40 19.64 -27.98
CA THR A 642 28.06 19.92 -27.46
C THR A 642 27.11 18.79 -27.86
N LEU A 643 26.21 18.42 -26.95
CA LEU A 643 25.14 17.45 -27.19
C LEU A 643 23.79 18.14 -27.01
N VAL A 644 22.93 18.10 -28.02
CA VAL A 644 21.56 18.65 -28.01
C VAL A 644 20.59 17.50 -28.08
N ILE A 645 19.65 17.46 -27.11
CA ILE A 645 18.66 16.39 -26.98
C ILE A 645 17.28 17.01 -26.79
N ALA A 646 16.34 16.63 -27.65
CA ALA A 646 14.92 16.92 -27.54
C ALA A 646 14.10 15.62 -27.49
N THR A 647 12.92 15.66 -26.91
CA THR A 647 12.00 14.51 -26.79
C THR A 647 10.58 14.93 -27.11
N ASP A 648 9.77 13.97 -27.54
CA ASP A 648 8.32 14.10 -27.67
C ASP A 648 7.65 12.98 -26.84
N PRO A 649 6.90 13.30 -25.79
CA PRO A 649 6.65 14.65 -25.27
C PRO A 649 7.91 15.35 -24.73
N ALA A 650 7.89 16.68 -24.75
CA ALA A 650 8.90 17.51 -24.08
C ALA A 650 8.82 17.37 -22.55
N GLY A 651 9.85 17.83 -21.85
CA GLY A 651 9.94 17.78 -20.37
C GLY A 651 10.51 16.47 -19.79
N ALA A 652 10.88 15.49 -20.63
CA ALA A 652 11.59 14.29 -20.16
C ALA A 652 12.91 14.64 -19.48
N MET A 653 13.24 13.97 -18.37
CA MET A 653 14.51 14.16 -17.67
C MET A 653 15.63 13.41 -18.40
N ILE A 654 16.54 14.18 -18.99
CA ILE A 654 17.72 13.72 -19.72
C ILE A 654 18.90 13.64 -18.76
N THR A 655 19.48 12.45 -18.62
CA THR A 655 20.72 12.21 -17.85
C THR A 655 21.83 11.82 -18.82
N VAL A 656 22.97 12.51 -18.79
CA VAL A 656 24.13 12.27 -19.68
C VAL A 656 25.34 11.86 -18.86
N GLY A 657 25.72 10.59 -18.91
CA GLY A 657 26.80 10.03 -18.07
C GLY A 657 26.53 10.27 -16.58
N THR A 658 27.44 10.98 -15.91
CA THR A 658 27.33 11.35 -14.47
C THR A 658 26.90 12.80 -14.24
N LEU A 659 26.36 13.49 -15.25
CA LEU A 659 25.94 14.88 -15.12
C LEU A 659 24.55 15.00 -14.48
N ALA A 660 24.32 16.14 -13.82
CA ALA A 660 23.02 16.47 -13.23
C ALA A 660 21.90 16.41 -14.31
N PRO A 661 20.80 15.66 -14.08
CA PRO A 661 19.71 15.54 -15.04
C PRO A 661 19.08 16.90 -15.40
N ARG A 662 18.67 17.06 -16.67
CA ARG A 662 18.03 18.28 -17.18
C ARG A 662 16.71 17.95 -17.90
N PRO A 663 15.66 18.78 -17.80
CA PRO A 663 14.43 18.57 -18.56
C PRO A 663 14.64 18.86 -20.05
N SER A 664 13.96 18.09 -20.89
CA SER A 664 13.97 18.20 -22.36
C SER A 664 13.15 19.40 -22.86
N PRO A 665 13.61 20.16 -23.88
CA PRO A 665 14.89 20.01 -24.57
C PRO A 665 16.08 20.51 -23.74
N ALA A 666 17.21 19.80 -23.79
CA ALA A 666 18.42 20.20 -23.08
C ALA A 666 19.67 20.20 -23.97
N THR A 667 20.48 21.23 -23.80
CA THR A 667 21.83 21.33 -24.35
C THR A 667 22.86 21.05 -23.26
N PHE A 668 23.85 20.22 -23.58
CA PHE A 668 25.00 19.88 -22.75
C PHE A 668 26.27 20.30 -23.51
N SER A 669 26.78 21.50 -23.21
CA SER A 669 28.03 22.05 -23.72
C SER A 669 29.24 21.64 -22.85
N ASP A 670 30.45 21.82 -23.36
CA ASP A 670 31.72 21.49 -22.67
C ASP A 670 31.82 20.01 -22.23
N LEU A 671 31.19 19.12 -23.01
CA LEU A 671 31.37 17.68 -22.85
C LEU A 671 32.74 17.28 -23.41
N LYS A 672 33.44 16.36 -22.74
CA LYS A 672 34.64 15.73 -23.30
C LYS A 672 34.24 14.93 -24.54
N ILE A 673 35.10 14.84 -25.54
CA ILE A 673 34.83 13.96 -26.67
C ILE A 673 34.77 12.49 -26.23
N GLY A 674 33.93 11.70 -26.90
CA GLY A 674 33.71 10.29 -26.57
C GLY A 674 32.23 9.91 -26.48
N LYS A 675 31.98 8.67 -26.04
CA LYS A 675 30.64 8.08 -25.96
C LYS A 675 30.04 8.27 -24.57
N TYR A 676 28.79 8.72 -24.53
CA TYR A 676 28.00 8.89 -23.32
C TYR A 676 26.77 7.98 -23.35
N ALA A 677 26.58 7.22 -22.27
CA ALA A 677 25.28 6.64 -21.97
C ALA A 677 24.32 7.78 -21.60
N VAL A 678 23.15 7.79 -22.25
CA VAL A 678 22.09 8.78 -22.05
C VAL A 678 20.82 8.05 -21.66
N SER A 679 20.18 8.50 -20.59
CA SER A 679 18.91 7.96 -20.09
C SER A 679 17.84 9.05 -20.14
N LEU A 680 16.70 8.74 -20.75
CA LEU A 680 15.56 9.62 -20.91
C LEU A 680 14.40 9.08 -20.06
N VAL A 681 13.95 9.84 -19.07
CA VAL A 681 12.88 9.43 -18.15
C VAL A 681 11.75 10.46 -18.17
N LEU A 682 10.57 10.06 -18.65
CA LEU A 682 9.35 10.84 -18.54
C LEU A 682 8.27 9.97 -17.87
N GLY A 683 7.59 10.50 -16.86
CA GLY A 683 6.52 9.78 -16.18
C GLY A 683 5.42 9.37 -17.18
N LEU A 684 4.94 8.12 -17.07
CA LEU A 684 3.99 7.47 -17.99
C LEU A 684 4.57 7.00 -19.33
N TYR A 685 5.88 7.17 -19.58
CA TYR A 685 6.57 6.74 -20.80
C TYR A 685 7.75 5.80 -20.49
N ASP A 686 8.18 5.05 -21.50
CA ASP A 686 9.32 4.14 -21.39
C ASP A 686 10.64 4.87 -21.19
N THR A 687 11.50 4.29 -20.35
CA THR A 687 12.87 4.79 -20.16
C THR A 687 13.73 4.42 -21.36
N ALA A 688 13.89 5.36 -22.30
CA ALA A 688 14.80 5.17 -23.43
C ALA A 688 16.27 5.32 -22.97
N GLN A 689 17.11 4.34 -23.34
CA GLN A 689 18.56 4.40 -23.14
C GLN A 689 19.27 4.42 -24.49
N LEU A 690 20.26 5.30 -24.62
CA LEU A 690 20.99 5.59 -25.85
C LEU A 690 22.48 5.70 -25.57
N GLU A 691 23.31 5.39 -26.57
CA GLU A 691 24.74 5.71 -26.55
C GLU A 691 25.00 6.79 -27.60
N LEU A 692 25.42 7.98 -27.18
CA LEU A 692 25.61 9.15 -28.04
C LEU A 692 27.08 9.60 -28.05
N GLU A 693 27.60 9.91 -29.22
CA GLU A 693 29.01 10.29 -29.42
C GLU A 693 29.17 11.82 -29.52
N VAL A 694 29.98 12.38 -28.62
CA VAL A 694 30.41 13.79 -28.64
C VAL A 694 31.71 13.91 -29.44
N LYS A 695 31.74 14.82 -30.41
CA LYS A 695 32.86 15.07 -31.32
C LYS A 695 33.48 16.44 -31.07
N GLU A 696 34.74 16.59 -31.45
CA GLU A 696 35.51 17.82 -31.24
C GLU A 696 34.90 19.00 -32.00
N ASP A 697 34.71 20.11 -31.29
CA ASP A 697 34.16 21.40 -31.75
C ASP A 697 32.83 21.30 -32.51
N ALA A 698 32.10 20.19 -32.30
CA ALA A 698 30.87 19.85 -33.00
C ALA A 698 29.67 19.79 -32.05
N THR A 699 28.50 20.08 -32.60
CA THR A 699 27.20 19.83 -31.95
C THR A 699 26.61 18.53 -32.48
N THR A 700 26.54 17.51 -31.64
CA THR A 700 25.73 16.31 -31.89
C THR A 700 24.30 16.63 -31.50
N ASP A 701 23.42 16.83 -32.48
CA ASP A 701 21.97 16.97 -32.27
C ASP A 701 21.28 15.62 -32.56
N THR A 702 20.42 15.16 -31.67
CA THR A 702 19.63 13.94 -31.86
C THR A 702 18.34 14.15 -32.65
N GLY A 703 17.94 15.41 -32.85
CA GLY A 703 16.57 15.75 -33.19
C GLY A 703 15.60 15.37 -32.06
N VAL A 704 14.33 15.20 -32.41
CA VAL A 704 13.22 14.92 -31.47
C VAL A 704 13.05 13.42 -31.27
N ILE A 705 13.38 12.93 -30.09
CA ILE A 705 13.28 11.51 -29.72
C ILE A 705 11.86 11.21 -29.22
N GLN A 706 11.13 10.41 -30.00
CA GLN A 706 9.78 9.95 -29.67
C GLN A 706 9.80 8.94 -28.51
N LEU A 707 9.02 9.19 -27.45
CA LEU A 707 8.91 8.31 -26.29
C LEU A 707 7.64 7.46 -26.35
N THR A 708 7.76 6.16 -26.14
CA THR A 708 6.62 5.23 -26.14
C THR A 708 5.84 5.32 -24.82
N LYS A 709 4.52 5.51 -24.88
CA LYS A 709 3.67 5.60 -23.68
C LYS A 709 3.40 4.22 -23.09
N ILE A 710 3.51 4.10 -21.77
CA ILE A 710 3.24 2.86 -21.03
C ILE A 710 1.72 2.73 -20.85
N LEU A 711 1.09 1.75 -21.50
CA LEU A 711 -0.37 1.57 -21.53
C LEU A 711 -0.78 0.09 -21.32
N GLY A 712 -2.00 -0.11 -20.82
CA GLY A 712 -2.70 -1.39 -20.71
C GLY A 712 -4.20 -1.23 -20.94
N SER A 713 -4.96 -2.33 -20.87
CA SER A 713 -6.41 -2.37 -21.11
C SER A 713 -7.19 -3.07 -19.99
N LEU A 714 -8.50 -2.85 -19.95
CA LEU A 714 -9.41 -3.42 -18.96
C LEU A 714 -10.74 -3.85 -19.62
N GLU A 715 -11.13 -5.10 -19.44
CA GLU A 715 -12.44 -5.63 -19.81
C GLU A 715 -13.35 -5.75 -18.57
N LEU A 716 -14.61 -5.36 -18.74
CA LEU A 716 -15.62 -5.20 -17.70
C LEU A 716 -16.90 -5.94 -18.08
N VAL A 717 -17.27 -6.95 -17.30
CA VAL A 717 -18.49 -7.75 -17.52
C VAL A 717 -19.31 -7.84 -16.24
N THR A 718 -20.62 -8.05 -16.35
CA THR A 718 -21.50 -8.32 -15.21
C THR A 718 -22.53 -9.38 -15.59
N GLU A 719 -23.26 -9.88 -14.58
CA GLU A 719 -24.44 -10.70 -14.82
C GLU A 719 -25.59 -10.13 -13.96
N PRO A 720 -26.65 -9.55 -14.56
CA PRO A 720 -26.88 -9.37 -16.01
C PRO A 720 -25.97 -8.30 -16.66
N ASP A 721 -26.00 -8.24 -18.00
CA ASP A 721 -25.38 -7.17 -18.80
C ASP A 721 -26.09 -5.81 -18.64
N GLY A 722 -25.46 -4.76 -19.18
CA GLY A 722 -26.01 -3.40 -19.24
C GLY A 722 -25.88 -2.59 -17.95
N VAL A 723 -25.22 -3.14 -16.92
CA VAL A 723 -24.97 -2.47 -15.63
C VAL A 723 -24.00 -1.31 -15.83
N ALA A 724 -24.25 -0.17 -15.19
CA ALA A 724 -23.37 0.99 -15.29
C ALA A 724 -22.07 0.78 -14.52
N TYR A 725 -20.96 1.34 -15.00
CA TYR A 725 -19.69 1.33 -14.28
C TYR A 725 -19.04 2.72 -14.19
N GLU A 726 -18.25 2.94 -13.15
CA GLU A 726 -17.20 3.96 -13.06
C GLU A 726 -15.86 3.26 -12.75
N VAL A 727 -14.82 3.57 -13.53
CA VAL A 727 -13.43 3.19 -13.26
C VAL A 727 -12.62 4.44 -12.94
N LYS A 728 -11.86 4.40 -11.85
CA LYS A 728 -10.98 5.48 -11.36
C LYS A 728 -9.66 4.91 -10.84
N PRO A 729 -8.54 5.64 -10.86
CA PRO A 729 -7.32 5.22 -10.18
C PRO A 729 -7.59 4.97 -8.69
N ALA A 730 -7.08 3.87 -8.15
CA ALA A 730 -7.18 3.54 -6.73
C ALA A 730 -6.25 4.47 -5.91
N ASN A 731 -6.60 4.70 -4.64
CA ASN A 731 -5.84 5.52 -3.68
C ASN A 731 -5.58 6.99 -4.09
N ALA A 732 -6.12 7.46 -5.22
CA ALA A 732 -6.00 8.83 -5.67
C ALA A 732 -6.91 9.77 -4.84
N ILE A 733 -6.28 10.59 -3.99
CA ILE A 733 -6.95 11.56 -3.10
C ILE A 733 -7.85 12.52 -3.89
N ILE A 734 -7.41 12.94 -5.08
CA ILE A 734 -8.20 13.76 -6.01
C ILE A 734 -8.25 13.09 -7.38
N VAL A 735 -9.41 12.59 -7.77
CA VAL A 735 -9.65 12.02 -9.10
C VAL A 735 -10.23 13.08 -10.03
N MET A 736 -9.38 13.62 -10.91
CA MET A 736 -9.76 14.55 -11.99
C MET A 736 -10.87 13.95 -12.88
N PRO A 737 -11.76 14.76 -13.49
CA PRO A 737 -12.85 14.26 -14.31
C PRO A 737 -12.42 13.32 -15.44
N GLU A 738 -11.33 13.64 -16.14
CA GLU A 738 -10.77 12.87 -17.26
C GLU A 738 -10.06 11.56 -16.86
N ALA A 739 -9.74 11.41 -15.57
CA ALA A 739 -9.23 10.16 -14.99
C ALA A 739 -10.37 9.16 -14.68
N ARG A 740 -11.63 9.59 -14.73
CA ARG A 740 -12.82 8.73 -14.57
C ARG A 740 -13.25 8.20 -15.92
N ARG A 741 -13.49 6.89 -16.01
CA ARG A 741 -14.03 6.23 -17.20
C ARG A 741 -15.35 5.56 -16.85
N THR A 742 -16.45 6.08 -17.39
CA THR A 742 -17.80 5.55 -17.16
C THR A 742 -18.34 4.86 -18.39
N GLY A 743 -19.29 3.94 -18.20
CA GLY A 743 -19.90 3.18 -19.29
C GLY A 743 -20.95 2.19 -18.80
N ARG A 744 -21.24 1.18 -19.63
CA ARG A 744 -22.07 0.02 -19.27
C ARG A 744 -21.40 -1.27 -19.75
N THR A 745 -21.66 -2.37 -19.06
CA THR A 745 -21.14 -3.70 -19.40
C THR A 745 -21.95 -4.38 -20.53
N PRO A 746 -21.33 -5.28 -21.33
CA PRO A 746 -19.89 -5.51 -21.46
C PRO A 746 -19.17 -4.27 -21.98
N GLY A 747 -17.99 -3.97 -21.43
CA GLY A 747 -17.22 -2.77 -21.79
C GLY A 747 -15.73 -3.03 -21.80
N THR A 748 -15.02 -2.38 -22.72
CA THR A 748 -13.56 -2.44 -22.82
C THR A 748 -13.01 -1.01 -22.74
N LEU A 749 -12.02 -0.81 -21.87
CA LEU A 749 -11.29 0.44 -21.72
C LEU A 749 -9.84 0.22 -22.16
N THR A 750 -9.44 0.89 -23.24
CA THR A 750 -8.05 0.96 -23.69
C THR A 750 -7.34 2.17 -23.07
N ASP A 751 -6.02 2.26 -23.32
CA ASP A 751 -5.20 3.43 -23.02
C ASP A 751 -5.16 3.82 -21.53
N LEU A 752 -5.33 2.82 -20.66
CA LEU A 752 -5.16 2.97 -19.22
C LEU A 752 -3.67 2.93 -18.87
N ILE A 753 -3.27 3.76 -17.91
CA ILE A 753 -1.91 3.81 -17.38
C ILE A 753 -1.73 2.61 -16.42
N PRO A 754 -0.64 1.83 -16.47
CA PRO A 754 -0.42 0.78 -15.49
C PRO A 754 -0.32 1.30 -14.04
N GLY A 755 -1.01 0.61 -13.13
CA GLY A 755 -1.30 1.05 -11.77
C GLY A 755 -2.62 0.45 -11.28
N ASP A 756 -2.96 0.68 -10.02
CA ASP A 756 -4.19 0.15 -9.42
C ASP A 756 -5.40 1.04 -9.71
N TYR A 757 -6.54 0.43 -10.01
CA TYR A 757 -7.82 1.08 -10.28
C TYR A 757 -8.93 0.46 -9.43
N THR A 758 -9.89 1.29 -9.05
CA THR A 758 -11.15 0.87 -8.43
C THR A 758 -12.26 0.93 -9.49
N VAL A 759 -12.94 -0.19 -9.69
CA VAL A 759 -14.10 -0.36 -10.58
C VAL A 759 -15.35 -0.41 -9.72
N THR A 760 -16.31 0.47 -9.97
CA THR A 760 -17.60 0.53 -9.26
C THR A 760 -18.72 0.21 -10.22
N PHE A 761 -19.39 -0.94 -10.04
CA PHE A 761 -20.58 -1.32 -10.80
C PHE A 761 -21.85 -0.86 -10.06
N VAL A 762 -22.73 -0.14 -10.75
CA VAL A 762 -23.96 0.44 -10.20
C VAL A 762 -25.17 -0.11 -10.95
N ARG A 763 -26.06 -0.77 -10.22
CA ARG A 763 -27.32 -1.35 -10.70
C ARG A 763 -28.46 -0.80 -9.85
N ASP A 764 -29.53 -0.29 -10.47
CA ASP A 764 -30.59 0.44 -9.76
C ASP A 764 -31.24 -0.41 -8.64
N GLY A 765 -31.25 0.14 -7.42
CA GLY A 765 -31.74 -0.53 -6.20
C GLY A 765 -30.71 -1.44 -5.50
N TRP A 766 -29.64 -1.86 -6.18
CA TRP A 766 -28.63 -2.75 -5.61
C TRP A 766 -27.53 -1.97 -4.89
N MET A 767 -26.83 -2.63 -3.95
CA MET A 767 -25.59 -2.09 -3.39
C MET A 767 -24.49 -2.10 -4.48
N PRO A 768 -23.77 -0.98 -4.71
CA PRO A 768 -22.68 -0.95 -5.67
C PRO A 768 -21.64 -2.04 -5.40
N GLN A 769 -21.20 -2.73 -6.44
CA GLN A 769 -20.10 -3.70 -6.33
C GLN A 769 -18.80 -2.97 -6.64
N VAL A 770 -17.81 -3.10 -5.76
CA VAL A 770 -16.54 -2.36 -5.83
C VAL A 770 -15.40 -3.36 -5.92
N GLU A 771 -14.80 -3.44 -7.09
CA GLU A 771 -13.66 -4.31 -7.39
C GLU A 771 -12.39 -3.48 -7.53
N ASN A 772 -11.22 -4.04 -7.19
CA ASN A 772 -9.93 -3.40 -7.44
C ASN A 772 -9.12 -4.23 -8.45
N VAL A 773 -8.46 -3.55 -9.38
CA VAL A 773 -7.74 -4.17 -10.49
C VAL A 773 -6.43 -3.44 -10.77
N THR A 774 -5.32 -4.19 -10.84
CA THR A 774 -4.03 -3.67 -11.28
C THR A 774 -3.94 -3.75 -12.80
N ILE A 775 -3.85 -2.60 -13.47
CA ILE A 775 -3.53 -2.53 -14.89
C ILE A 775 -2.02 -2.71 -15.06
N VAL A 776 -1.63 -3.57 -16.00
CA VAL A 776 -0.24 -3.88 -16.33
C VAL A 776 -0.01 -3.54 -17.81
N ARG A 777 1.23 -3.15 -18.15
CA ARG A 777 1.62 -2.81 -19.53
C ARG A 777 1.32 -3.97 -20.49
N ASP A 778 0.85 -3.64 -21.70
CA ASP A 778 0.65 -4.56 -22.82
C ASP A 778 -0.28 -5.76 -22.49
N SER A 779 -1.10 -5.61 -21.45
CA SER A 779 -1.99 -6.63 -20.91
C SER A 779 -3.43 -6.12 -20.85
N THR A 780 -4.38 -7.04 -20.94
CA THR A 780 -5.79 -6.79 -20.63
C THR A 780 -6.11 -7.41 -19.29
N ALA A 781 -6.49 -6.59 -18.31
CA ALA A 781 -7.09 -7.07 -17.08
C ALA A 781 -8.59 -7.34 -17.29
N HIS A 782 -9.17 -8.28 -16.56
CA HIS A 782 -10.59 -8.63 -16.68
C HIS A 782 -11.27 -8.57 -15.30
N VAL A 783 -12.43 -7.92 -15.21
CA VAL A 783 -13.22 -7.80 -13.97
C VAL A 783 -14.67 -8.19 -14.21
N LYS A 784 -15.19 -9.13 -13.42
CA LYS A 784 -16.62 -9.51 -13.42
C LYS A 784 -17.32 -9.02 -12.15
N GLY A 785 -18.22 -8.05 -12.28
CA GLY A 785 -19.12 -7.66 -11.18
C GLY A 785 -20.28 -8.65 -11.02
N LEU A 786 -20.57 -9.06 -9.78
CA LEU A 786 -21.58 -10.07 -9.46
C LEU A 786 -22.77 -9.47 -8.70
N PHE A 787 -23.99 -9.68 -9.20
CA PHE A 787 -25.23 -9.27 -8.54
C PHE A 787 -26.05 -10.51 -8.12
N PRO A 788 -25.64 -11.24 -7.06
CA PRO A 788 -26.22 -12.54 -6.71
C PRO A 788 -27.68 -12.39 -6.28
N ASN A 789 -28.60 -12.89 -7.10
CA ASN A 789 -30.03 -12.62 -6.96
C ASN A 789 -30.82 -13.82 -6.42
N GLY A 790 -31.85 -13.53 -5.61
CA GLY A 790 -32.78 -14.52 -5.10
C GLY A 790 -34.00 -14.68 -6.00
N ILE A 791 -34.69 -15.81 -5.84
CA ILE A 791 -36.02 -16.05 -6.40
C ILE A 791 -37.00 -16.15 -5.24
N VAL A 792 -38.15 -15.49 -5.33
CA VAL A 792 -39.23 -15.63 -4.33
C VAL A 792 -40.47 -16.21 -4.99
N LYS A 793 -40.96 -17.36 -4.48
CA LYS A 793 -42.25 -17.93 -4.89
C LYS A 793 -43.28 -17.66 -3.80
N ILE A 794 -44.46 -17.19 -4.17
CA ILE A 794 -45.53 -16.79 -3.25
C ILE A 794 -46.81 -17.49 -3.69
N SER A 795 -47.28 -18.43 -2.88
CA SER A 795 -48.54 -19.15 -3.06
C SER A 795 -49.46 -18.90 -1.86
N SER A 796 -50.74 -19.23 -1.98
CA SER A 796 -51.68 -19.14 -0.87
C SER A 796 -52.77 -20.20 -0.97
N LYS A 797 -53.47 -20.47 0.13
CA LYS A 797 -54.65 -21.35 0.17
C LYS A 797 -55.85 -20.61 0.77
N PRO A 798 -56.89 -20.28 -0.02
CA PRO A 798 -57.00 -20.45 -1.47
C PRO A 798 -56.02 -19.56 -2.27
N ALA A 799 -55.83 -19.90 -3.55
CA ALA A 799 -55.01 -19.14 -4.50
C ALA A 799 -55.78 -17.93 -5.08
N GLY A 800 -55.11 -17.10 -5.87
CA GLY A 800 -55.68 -15.89 -6.47
C GLY A 800 -55.61 -14.64 -5.60
N ALA A 801 -54.90 -14.69 -4.46
CA ALA A 801 -54.70 -13.55 -3.58
C ALA A 801 -53.79 -12.50 -4.24
N VAL A 802 -54.13 -11.22 -4.09
CA VAL A 802 -53.31 -10.10 -4.56
C VAL A 802 -52.07 -10.00 -3.69
N VAL A 803 -50.89 -10.06 -4.32
CA VAL A 803 -49.60 -9.86 -3.66
C VAL A 803 -49.19 -8.39 -3.82
N THR A 804 -48.86 -7.73 -2.71
CA THR A 804 -48.25 -6.40 -2.72
C THR A 804 -46.97 -6.34 -1.88
N ARG A 805 -46.09 -5.40 -2.19
CA ARG A 805 -44.92 -4.99 -1.39
C ARG A 805 -44.88 -3.46 -1.41
N ASP A 806 -44.67 -2.82 -0.27
CA ASP A 806 -44.50 -1.36 -0.15
C ASP A 806 -45.63 -0.55 -0.84
N GLY A 807 -46.86 -1.09 -0.80
CA GLY A 807 -48.04 -0.54 -1.47
C GLY A 807 -48.17 -0.88 -2.98
N VAL A 808 -47.09 -1.35 -3.62
CA VAL A 808 -47.07 -1.71 -5.04
C VAL A 808 -47.62 -3.13 -5.25
N ARG A 809 -48.58 -3.29 -6.16
CA ARG A 809 -49.13 -4.60 -6.56
C ARG A 809 -48.16 -5.35 -7.47
N LEU A 810 -47.75 -6.54 -7.06
CA LEU A 810 -46.79 -7.38 -7.79
C LEU A 810 -47.45 -8.47 -8.64
N GLY A 811 -48.65 -8.93 -8.27
CA GLY A 811 -49.34 -10.00 -9.02
C GLY A 811 -50.50 -10.64 -8.25
N LEU A 812 -50.80 -11.89 -8.63
CA LEU A 812 -51.73 -12.79 -7.93
C LEU A 812 -51.01 -14.09 -7.57
N THR A 813 -51.39 -14.77 -6.48
CA THR A 813 -50.84 -16.09 -6.14
C THR A 813 -51.41 -17.20 -7.05
N PRO A 814 -50.61 -18.20 -7.49
CA PRO A 814 -49.17 -18.34 -7.27
C PRO A 814 -48.33 -17.38 -8.14
N LEU A 815 -47.40 -16.66 -7.50
CA LEU A 815 -46.51 -15.69 -8.12
C LEU A 815 -45.06 -16.18 -7.99
N THR A 816 -44.22 -15.97 -9.03
CA THR A 816 -42.77 -16.17 -8.94
C THR A 816 -42.06 -14.87 -9.33
N LEU A 817 -41.41 -14.26 -8.35
CA LEU A 817 -40.58 -13.09 -8.50
C LEU A 817 -39.13 -13.54 -8.71
N LYS A 818 -38.62 -13.36 -9.93
CA LYS A 818 -37.20 -13.58 -10.24
C LYS A 818 -36.39 -12.34 -9.83
N ASP A 819 -35.06 -12.49 -9.83
CA ASP A 819 -34.10 -11.37 -9.76
C ASP A 819 -34.35 -10.42 -8.57
N GLN A 820 -34.61 -11.00 -7.40
CA GLN A 820 -34.86 -10.26 -6.17
C GLN A 820 -33.56 -9.97 -5.43
N GLN A 821 -33.45 -8.76 -4.87
CA GLN A 821 -32.31 -8.35 -4.05
C GLN A 821 -32.23 -9.16 -2.74
N PRO A 822 -31.03 -9.62 -2.32
CA PRO A 822 -30.84 -10.22 -1.00
C PRO A 822 -31.12 -9.24 0.14
N GLY A 823 -31.79 -9.70 1.20
CA GLY A 823 -32.23 -8.85 2.32
C GLY A 823 -33.49 -9.39 3.00
N GLU A 824 -33.97 -8.72 4.04
CA GLU A 824 -35.30 -9.02 4.60
C GLU A 824 -36.40 -8.52 3.67
N ALA A 825 -37.43 -9.33 3.47
CA ALA A 825 -38.49 -9.09 2.50
C ALA A 825 -39.86 -9.37 3.10
N THR A 826 -40.72 -8.35 3.18
CA THR A 826 -42.13 -8.47 3.52
C THR A 826 -43.01 -8.35 2.28
N TYR A 827 -44.08 -9.14 2.24
CA TYR A 827 -45.16 -9.09 1.26
C TYR A 827 -46.51 -9.16 1.98
N GLN A 828 -47.53 -8.51 1.44
CA GLN A 828 -48.91 -8.57 1.93
C GLN A 828 -49.77 -9.37 0.94
N LEU A 829 -50.54 -10.33 1.43
CA LEU A 829 -51.46 -11.14 0.62
C LEU A 829 -52.91 -10.80 0.98
N THR A 830 -53.67 -10.24 0.03
CA THR A 830 -55.06 -9.82 0.22
C THR A 830 -56.00 -10.58 -0.73
N LEU A 831 -57.08 -11.17 -0.20
CA LEU A 831 -58.13 -11.80 -0.99
C LEU A 831 -59.51 -11.44 -0.42
N ALA A 832 -60.51 -11.24 -1.30
CA ALA A 832 -61.86 -10.86 -0.88
C ALA A 832 -62.50 -11.96 0.01
N GLY A 833 -63.05 -11.57 1.16
CA GLY A 833 -63.60 -12.49 2.17
C GLY A 833 -62.57 -13.08 3.14
N TYR A 834 -61.28 -12.80 2.96
CA TYR A 834 -60.18 -13.29 3.80
C TYR A 834 -59.48 -12.16 4.55
N ALA A 835 -58.82 -12.49 5.66
CA ALA A 835 -57.86 -11.60 6.29
C ALA A 835 -56.68 -11.33 5.34
N THR A 836 -56.07 -10.14 5.45
CA THR A 836 -54.79 -9.87 4.79
C THR A 836 -53.68 -10.42 5.66
N GLU A 837 -52.92 -11.39 5.15
CA GLU A 837 -51.83 -12.03 5.89
C GLU A 837 -50.48 -11.52 5.38
N PRO A 838 -49.62 -10.95 6.25
CA PRO A 838 -48.26 -10.59 5.91
C PRO A 838 -47.37 -11.84 5.90
N VAL A 839 -46.44 -11.93 4.95
CA VAL A 839 -45.34 -12.90 5.00
C VAL A 839 -44.00 -12.17 4.92
N THR A 840 -43.08 -12.54 5.81
CA THR A 840 -41.74 -11.95 5.91
C THR A 840 -40.70 -13.06 5.90
N GLY A 841 -39.56 -12.83 5.24
CA GLY A 841 -38.41 -13.72 5.30
C GLY A 841 -37.22 -13.20 4.51
N ARG A 842 -36.05 -13.79 4.77
CA ARG A 842 -34.78 -13.35 4.20
C ARG A 842 -34.53 -13.94 2.81
N ILE A 843 -34.38 -13.06 1.83
CA ILE A 843 -33.90 -13.41 0.49
C ILE A 843 -32.38 -13.57 0.54
N VAL A 844 -31.88 -14.68 0.01
CA VAL A 844 -30.44 -14.97 -0.13
C VAL A 844 -30.12 -15.13 -1.61
N GLY A 845 -29.00 -14.54 -2.06
CA GLY A 845 -28.55 -14.63 -3.45
C GLY A 845 -28.29 -16.08 -3.88
N GLY A 846 -28.73 -16.44 -5.09
CA GLY A 846 -28.68 -17.80 -5.63
C GLY A 846 -29.72 -18.77 -5.06
N GLN A 847 -30.54 -18.36 -4.09
CA GLN A 847 -31.50 -19.24 -3.41
C GLN A 847 -32.96 -18.94 -3.76
N VAL A 848 -33.84 -19.91 -3.48
CA VAL A 848 -35.29 -19.78 -3.62
C VAL A 848 -35.92 -19.66 -2.23
N LEU A 849 -36.61 -18.54 -1.97
CA LEU A 849 -37.47 -18.35 -0.81
C LEU A 849 -38.92 -18.68 -1.21
N GLU A 850 -39.61 -19.55 -0.46
CA GLU A 850 -40.97 -19.97 -0.78
C GLU A 850 -41.95 -19.67 0.35
N PHE A 851 -43.07 -19.03 0.01
CA PHE A 851 -44.18 -18.75 0.91
C PHE A 851 -45.44 -19.50 0.46
N ALA A 852 -46.17 -20.09 1.42
CA ALA A 852 -47.40 -20.82 1.17
C ALA A 852 -48.47 -20.69 2.29
N PRO A 853 -48.75 -19.48 2.83
CA PRO A 853 -49.72 -19.31 3.91
C PRO A 853 -51.13 -19.80 3.55
N PRO A 854 -51.84 -20.45 4.49
CA PRO A 854 -53.30 -20.45 4.45
C PRO A 854 -53.81 -19.04 4.73
N LEU A 855 -54.92 -18.65 4.11
CA LEU A 855 -55.60 -17.39 4.39
C LEU A 855 -56.82 -17.67 5.28
N GLU A 856 -56.93 -16.96 6.39
CA GLU A 856 -58.08 -17.09 7.30
C GLU A 856 -59.31 -16.36 6.73
N VAL A 857 -60.49 -16.99 6.80
CA VAL A 857 -61.76 -16.34 6.44
C VAL A 857 -62.04 -15.20 7.42
N TYR A 858 -62.30 -13.99 6.91
CA TYR A 858 -62.42 -12.78 7.70
C TYR A 858 -63.51 -12.89 8.78
N ASP A 859 -64.63 -13.52 8.42
CA ASP A 859 -65.86 -13.57 9.22
C ASP A 859 -66.05 -14.88 10.02
N HIS A 860 -65.01 -15.69 10.22
CA HIS A 860 -65.09 -16.90 11.04
C HIS A 860 -65.51 -16.59 12.50
N LEU A 861 -66.55 -17.26 12.99
CA LEU A 861 -67.03 -17.19 14.37
C LEU A 861 -66.25 -18.16 15.26
N SER A 862 -65.45 -17.64 16.17
CA SER A 862 -64.79 -18.44 17.22
C SER A 862 -65.78 -18.82 18.31
N LYS A 863 -65.69 -20.07 18.81
CA LYS A 863 -66.51 -20.52 19.94
C LYS A 863 -65.98 -19.90 21.24
N LEU A 864 -66.85 -19.79 22.24
CA LEU A 864 -66.47 -19.25 23.55
C LEU A 864 -65.42 -20.10 24.28
N SER A 865 -65.31 -21.39 23.95
CA SER A 865 -64.30 -22.34 24.45
C SER A 865 -62.89 -22.12 23.89
N ASP A 866 -62.78 -21.45 22.75
CA ASP A 866 -61.56 -21.45 21.92
C ASP A 866 -60.76 -20.15 22.12
N LEU A 867 -61.12 -19.32 23.11
CA LEU A 867 -60.62 -17.96 23.34
C LEU A 867 -59.63 -17.92 24.51
N ASP A 868 -58.46 -17.30 24.33
CA ASP A 868 -57.56 -16.97 25.45
C ASP A 868 -58.13 -15.81 26.31
N GLN A 869 -58.92 -14.92 25.71
CA GLN A 869 -59.66 -13.86 26.42
C GLN A 869 -61.09 -13.74 25.88
N PRO A 870 -62.13 -13.81 26.72
CA PRO A 870 -63.51 -13.57 26.30
C PRO A 870 -63.77 -12.08 26.03
N PRO A 871 -64.74 -11.71 25.18
CA PRO A 871 -65.12 -10.32 24.97
C PRO A 871 -65.57 -9.66 26.28
N LYS A 872 -65.07 -8.46 26.58
CA LYS A 872 -65.39 -7.73 27.80
C LYS A 872 -66.13 -6.44 27.47
N VAL A 873 -67.34 -6.26 28.01
CA VAL A 873 -68.11 -5.02 27.86
C VAL A 873 -67.28 -3.81 28.32
N ILE A 874 -67.24 -2.77 27.48
CA ILE A 874 -66.64 -1.45 27.77
C ILE A 874 -67.75 -0.43 28.05
N ALA A 875 -68.82 -0.42 27.25
CA ALA A 875 -69.94 0.49 27.39
C ALA A 875 -71.26 -0.20 27.01
N THR A 876 -72.31 0.09 27.77
CA THR A 876 -73.67 -0.35 27.51
C THR A 876 -74.58 0.84 27.22
N VAL A 877 -75.65 0.59 26.48
CA VAL A 877 -76.81 1.49 26.36
C VAL A 877 -78.01 0.76 26.95
N GLN A 878 -78.85 1.46 27.70
CA GLN A 878 -80.06 0.89 28.28
C GLN A 878 -81.24 0.98 27.28
N PRO A 879 -82.16 -0.01 27.26
CA PRO A 879 -83.32 0.01 26.38
C PRO A 879 -84.27 1.14 26.76
N LYS A 880 -84.70 1.93 25.77
CA LYS A 880 -85.70 2.99 25.96
C LYS A 880 -87.10 2.35 26.07
N VAL A 881 -87.52 2.05 27.30
CA VAL A 881 -88.84 1.46 27.58
C VAL A 881 -89.96 2.43 27.18
N PRO A 882 -90.90 2.04 26.29
CA PRO A 882 -92.04 2.88 25.91
C PRO A 882 -92.90 3.28 27.11
N TYR A 883 -93.60 4.40 27.00
CA TYR A 883 -94.37 4.98 28.11
C TYR A 883 -95.48 4.03 28.61
N GLU A 884 -96.17 3.34 27.71
CA GLU A 884 -97.23 2.37 28.02
C GLU A 884 -96.74 1.19 28.89
N PHE A 885 -95.52 0.72 28.69
CA PHE A 885 -94.93 -0.38 29.46
C PHE A 885 -94.54 0.04 30.87
N ARG A 886 -94.06 1.29 31.02
CA ARG A 886 -93.78 1.89 32.33
C ARG A 886 -95.07 2.12 33.11
N LEU A 887 -96.10 2.69 32.47
CA LEU A 887 -97.42 2.91 33.06
C LEU A 887 -98.07 1.59 33.52
N ALA A 888 -97.90 0.51 32.76
CA ALA A 888 -98.39 -0.82 33.11
C ALA A 888 -97.52 -1.57 34.15
N ARG A 889 -96.44 -0.95 34.68
CA ARG A 889 -95.48 -1.52 35.64
C ARG A 889 -95.02 -2.94 35.30
N LYS A 890 -94.85 -3.24 34.01
CA LYS A 890 -94.42 -4.57 33.53
C LYS A 890 -92.91 -4.74 33.66
N SER A 891 -92.49 -5.88 34.19
CA SER A 891 -91.12 -6.36 34.07
C SER A 891 -90.96 -7.29 32.86
N ALA A 892 -89.77 -7.34 32.28
CA ALA A 892 -89.44 -8.20 31.14
C ALA A 892 -88.01 -8.75 31.25
N LYS A 893 -87.79 -9.98 30.80
CA LYS A 893 -86.46 -10.60 30.70
C LYS A 893 -86.20 -11.04 29.27
N ILE A 894 -85.14 -10.48 28.66
CA ILE A 894 -84.90 -10.58 27.21
C ILE A 894 -83.46 -10.99 26.96
N ASN A 895 -83.26 -12.15 26.35
CA ASN A 895 -81.94 -12.64 25.99
C ASN A 895 -81.67 -12.33 24.51
N VAL A 896 -80.70 -11.45 24.25
CA VAL A 896 -80.26 -11.08 22.90
C VAL A 896 -78.99 -11.87 22.57
N GLU A 897 -79.04 -12.77 21.61
CA GLU A 897 -77.84 -13.29 20.97
C GLU A 897 -77.25 -12.21 20.05
N LEU A 898 -75.93 -12.03 20.08
CA LEU A 898 -75.21 -11.14 19.17
C LEU A 898 -73.80 -11.66 18.89
N THR A 899 -73.23 -11.23 17.76
CA THR A 899 -71.81 -11.38 17.44
C THR A 899 -71.07 -10.10 17.87
N VAL A 900 -70.12 -10.22 18.80
CA VAL A 900 -69.08 -9.20 19.00
C VAL A 900 -68.01 -9.39 17.93
N THR A 901 -67.66 -8.32 17.23
CA THR A 901 -66.68 -8.34 16.12
C THR A 901 -65.25 -8.05 16.58
N ARG A 902 -64.26 -8.30 15.70
CA ARG A 902 -62.83 -8.01 15.94
C ARG A 902 -62.52 -6.56 16.33
N ASP A 903 -63.39 -5.59 16.01
CA ASP A 903 -63.27 -4.17 16.40
C ASP A 903 -64.00 -3.81 17.71
N GLY A 904 -64.71 -4.76 18.34
CA GLY A 904 -65.49 -4.53 19.55
C GLY A 904 -66.87 -3.90 19.34
N SER A 905 -67.38 -3.85 18.11
CA SER A 905 -68.79 -3.54 17.82
C SER A 905 -69.69 -4.81 17.89
N THR A 906 -70.99 -4.65 17.65
CA THR A 906 -71.98 -5.75 17.71
C THR A 906 -72.72 -5.87 16.37
N LYS A 907 -72.93 -7.11 15.92
CA LYS A 907 -73.75 -7.47 14.75
C LYS A 907 -74.57 -8.74 15.01
N ASP A 908 -75.32 -9.19 14.01
CA ASP A 908 -76.11 -10.44 14.03
C ASP A 908 -77.09 -10.54 15.22
N LEU A 909 -77.69 -9.41 15.64
CA LEU A 909 -78.48 -9.33 16.87
C LEU A 909 -79.87 -9.97 16.72
N VAL A 910 -80.18 -10.96 17.56
CA VAL A 910 -81.45 -11.72 17.53
C VAL A 910 -81.97 -11.94 18.96
N VAL A 911 -83.27 -11.76 19.19
CA VAL A 911 -83.91 -12.12 20.47
C VAL A 911 -84.23 -13.61 20.48
N LEU A 912 -83.79 -14.32 21.52
CA LEU A 912 -83.98 -15.77 21.61
C LEU A 912 -85.46 -16.15 21.85
N PRO A 913 -85.94 -17.29 21.32
CA PRO A 913 -87.36 -17.68 21.40
C PRO A 913 -87.94 -17.83 22.82
N GLY A 914 -87.10 -18.10 23.83
CA GLY A 914 -87.50 -18.20 25.24
C GLY A 914 -87.48 -16.87 26.01
N SER A 915 -87.45 -15.73 25.32
CA SER A 915 -87.45 -14.38 25.91
C SER A 915 -88.85 -13.79 25.97
N ASP A 916 -89.06 -12.76 26.80
CA ASP A 916 -90.18 -11.85 26.61
C ASP A 916 -89.95 -11.01 25.34
N HIS A 917 -90.86 -11.09 24.36
CA HIS A 917 -90.72 -10.35 23.09
C HIS A 917 -91.33 -8.94 23.13
N SER A 918 -92.05 -8.60 24.21
CA SER A 918 -92.82 -7.34 24.29
C SER A 918 -91.97 -6.07 24.27
N LEU A 919 -90.69 -6.16 24.66
CA LEU A 919 -89.70 -5.06 24.58
C LEU A 919 -88.50 -5.41 23.67
N ALA A 920 -88.63 -6.44 22.80
CA ALA A 920 -87.57 -6.94 21.92
C ALA A 920 -86.87 -5.84 21.10
N ALA A 921 -87.65 -4.96 20.45
CA ALA A 921 -87.12 -3.89 19.61
C ALA A 921 -86.27 -2.87 20.40
N ALA A 922 -86.64 -2.58 21.66
CA ALA A 922 -85.89 -1.67 22.52
C ALA A 922 -84.56 -2.29 22.97
N CYS A 923 -84.55 -3.59 23.31
CA CYS A 923 -83.34 -4.33 23.65
C CYS A 923 -82.38 -4.51 22.45
N LEU A 924 -82.89 -4.83 21.26
CA LEU A 924 -82.08 -4.91 20.03
C LEU A 924 -81.44 -3.55 19.69
N THR A 925 -82.23 -2.46 19.73
CA THR A 925 -81.74 -1.10 19.47
C THR A 925 -80.65 -0.68 20.47
N ALA A 926 -80.79 -1.08 21.74
CA ALA A 926 -79.78 -0.83 22.76
C ALA A 926 -78.51 -1.68 22.55
N ALA A 927 -78.65 -2.99 22.34
CA ALA A 927 -77.53 -3.91 22.16
C ALA A 927 -76.67 -3.60 20.91
N ALA A 928 -77.29 -3.05 19.85
CA ALA A 928 -76.60 -2.57 18.66
C ALA A 928 -75.68 -1.33 18.92
N GLN A 929 -75.82 -0.69 20.08
CA GLN A 929 -75.00 0.46 20.51
C GLN A 929 -73.99 0.11 21.61
N TRP A 930 -73.92 -1.15 22.05
CA TRP A 930 -72.93 -1.59 23.04
C TRP A 930 -71.53 -1.64 22.42
N LYS A 931 -70.50 -1.47 23.26
CA LYS A 931 -69.09 -1.59 22.87
C LYS A 931 -68.36 -2.54 23.81
N PHE A 932 -67.50 -3.37 23.21
CA PHE A 932 -66.72 -4.41 23.87
C PHE A 932 -65.23 -4.22 23.58
N ARG A 933 -64.38 -4.76 24.46
CA ARG A 933 -63.07 -5.25 24.06
C ARG A 933 -63.33 -6.59 23.36
N PRO A 934 -62.85 -6.79 22.11
CA PRO A 934 -63.05 -8.06 21.41
C PRO A 934 -62.43 -9.23 22.18
N GLY A 935 -62.94 -10.44 21.95
CA GLY A 935 -62.28 -11.66 22.41
C GLY A 935 -61.05 -11.98 21.56
N SER A 936 -60.11 -12.77 22.08
CA SER A 936 -58.89 -13.17 21.36
C SER A 936 -58.68 -14.68 21.29
N VAL A 937 -58.15 -15.14 20.16
CA VAL A 937 -57.59 -16.49 19.97
C VAL A 937 -56.12 -16.32 19.60
N HIS A 938 -55.22 -16.94 20.36
CA HIS A 938 -53.76 -16.80 20.21
C HIS A 938 -53.31 -15.33 20.14
N GLY A 939 -53.93 -14.48 20.97
CA GLY A 939 -53.71 -13.03 21.01
C GLY A 939 -54.25 -12.22 19.82
N ARG A 940 -54.74 -12.85 18.74
CA ARG A 940 -55.41 -12.19 17.62
C ARG A 940 -56.89 -11.96 17.95
N ALA A 941 -57.43 -10.77 17.64
CA ALA A 941 -58.85 -10.47 17.87
C ALA A 941 -59.77 -11.29 16.96
N ALA A 942 -60.87 -11.83 17.52
CA ALA A 942 -61.79 -12.74 16.87
C ALA A 942 -63.25 -12.24 16.90
N ASN A 943 -64.07 -12.72 15.95
CA ASN A 943 -65.52 -12.57 16.03
C ASN A 943 -66.07 -13.65 16.99
N VAL A 944 -66.91 -13.26 17.94
CA VAL A 944 -67.41 -14.13 19.02
C VAL A 944 -68.90 -13.93 19.20
N ARG A 945 -69.67 -15.03 19.11
CA ARG A 945 -71.10 -15.02 19.40
C ARG A 945 -71.35 -15.25 20.89
N LEU A 946 -72.19 -14.43 21.51
CA LEU A 946 -72.56 -14.50 22.92
C LEU A 946 -74.00 -14.03 23.17
N ILE A 947 -74.55 -14.38 24.32
CA ILE A 947 -75.91 -14.02 24.73
C ILE A 947 -75.83 -12.94 25.82
N VAL A 948 -76.54 -11.83 25.60
CA VAL A 948 -76.67 -10.71 26.53
C VAL A 948 -78.06 -10.72 27.17
N PRO A 949 -78.18 -10.88 28.50
CA PRO A 949 -79.45 -10.75 29.21
C PRO A 949 -79.77 -9.27 29.50
N PHE A 950 -80.98 -8.84 29.16
CA PHE A 950 -81.61 -7.63 29.68
C PHE A 950 -82.65 -8.02 30.74
N SER A 951 -82.59 -7.37 31.90
CA SER A 951 -83.65 -7.40 32.91
C SER A 951 -84.24 -6.00 32.99
N ILE A 952 -85.52 -5.85 32.68
CA ILE A 952 -86.25 -4.59 32.76
C ILE A 952 -87.18 -4.71 33.96
N GLU A 953 -86.93 -3.88 34.97
CA GLU A 953 -87.68 -3.86 36.23
C GLU A 953 -88.71 -2.71 36.21
N PRO A 954 -89.81 -2.81 36.98
CA PRO A 954 -90.78 -1.73 37.08
C PRO A 954 -90.08 -0.52 37.71
N THR A 955 -90.10 0.62 37.00
CA THR A 955 -89.68 1.91 37.55
C THR A 955 -90.90 2.56 38.22
N ASP A 956 -90.70 3.18 39.38
CA ASP A 956 -91.79 3.76 40.18
C ASP A 956 -92.49 4.96 39.51
#